data_AF-A0A536Y3F3-F1
#
_entry.id   AF-A0A536Y3F3-F1
#
_cell.length_a   1.000
_cell.length_b   1.000
_cell.length_c   1.000
_cell.angle_alpha   90.00
_cell.angle_beta   90.00
_cell.angle_gamma   90.00
#
_symmetry.space_group_name_H-M   'P 1'
#
loop_
_entity.id
_entity.type
_entity.pdbx_description
1 polymer ?
#
loop_
_entity_poly.entity_id
_entity_poly.type
_entity_poly.pdbx_seq_one_letter_code
_entity_poly.pdbx_strand_id
1 'polypeptide(L)'
;MRTPKEKKPMSGSQTQAALSSPPPSTLDLIVRGRGLVAAGRAREALALAKEALRLEPRDADALYLLGEAHHRCGELDLAEMRLRQAIQANGKVPLFHSKLGNVLQDRGAVDEAIRAYRRAIRLKPDFAEPHNDLGTAYFAKGDAARAAQAYLKAAELRPDHAVAHANLGSVYRALGLAREARRALQRELALRVYRTLRGLARLRRPTALEAAKRQLEEGHTTLAARMARRALEQQPNNAAALALFGVAQERLDQSAEALTSLERAVSLSPRDAALRAKLGRLLASRGEQARAIAELEECVRLQPRSPKALTALAELYLGKRDFEHAEELARAAVNLDASAAGHLLLGEALLKLGRTQEAETELRTAIALDAENVDARARLADLLRNGGRLAEAEACLGEALAIDPESPAAILGLALVQRDRGQPDAAIEHLEHALRLAPGLGGQTLQQLADMLRYADRIPEAEQRYRQALKARPDDPRVLVGLALVLGDQLRYAEAFDCIDRALQRKPASPHVLGAKGLLLELTGRRGEAEQAFAAALRADPGDLDVALNLAICRLRQRKLEDGWKGFELRRKTDHFVGRYRNFPFPEWQGEPLEGRTILVYPEQGLGDEIMYGSCIRDLVARARHVALECNPKLGELFARSFAQCTVTPRARTMANDWVNHLEPRPDYQVPIGSLPLHFRGRLEDFPTEPYLVPDERKVAAWKARLAALGPGPKIGLSWHGGVGHTGKARRSLTLEQLRPVLRIDGLHFINLQYTDVQAELAEARERHGISVHHWQEGIDDYDETAALVCALDRVVTVCTSLVHLTGALGGPAIVMVPFGADWRYGAAGDRMLWYPSVRLVRQSAIGEWSDVLASVKRLLVEA
;
A
#
# COMPACT_ATOMS: atom_id res chain seq x y z
N MET A 1 102.14 53.15 -8.45
CA MET A 1 102.33 53.20 -9.92
C MET A 1 102.33 51.76 -10.42
N ARG A 2 101.47 51.25 -11.32
CA ARG A 2 100.46 51.79 -12.23
C ARG A 2 99.20 50.90 -12.16
N THR A 3 98.06 51.52 -12.39
CA THR A 3 96.68 51.05 -12.28
C THR A 3 96.27 50.01 -13.33
N PRO A 4 95.33 49.08 -13.02
CA PRO A 4 94.55 48.37 -14.03
C PRO A 4 93.19 49.05 -14.25
N LYS A 5 92.88 49.33 -15.53
CA LYS A 5 91.55 49.75 -15.99
C LYS A 5 90.72 48.50 -16.30
N GLU A 6 89.64 48.31 -15.56
CA GLU A 6 88.56 47.38 -15.88
C GLU A 6 87.76 47.87 -17.10
N LYS A 7 87.45 46.97 -18.05
CA LYS A 7 86.30 47.07 -18.97
C LYS A 7 85.90 45.69 -19.54
N LYS A 8 84.61 45.38 -19.35
CA LYS A 8 83.70 44.30 -19.81
C LYS A 8 83.95 43.63 -21.18
N PRO A 9 83.39 42.41 -21.41
CA PRO A 9 82.05 42.24 -22.01
C PRO A 9 81.15 41.26 -21.22
N MET A 10 79.86 41.57 -20.92
CA MET A 10 78.63 41.35 -21.73
C MET A 10 78.20 39.88 -21.93
N SER A 11 77.20 39.51 -21.12
CA SER A 11 76.03 38.64 -21.35
C SER A 11 76.19 37.20 -21.86
N GLY A 12 75.84 36.28 -20.97
CA GLY A 12 75.40 34.92 -21.27
C GLY A 12 74.81 34.28 -20.01
N SER A 13 73.55 34.59 -19.69
CA SER A 13 72.82 33.97 -18.58
C SER A 13 72.51 32.51 -18.89
N GLN A 14 73.12 31.59 -18.15
CA GLN A 14 72.63 30.21 -18.02
C GLN A 14 72.66 29.82 -16.55
N THR A 15 71.57 30.12 -15.84
CA THR A 15 71.19 29.44 -14.61
C THR A 15 70.51 28.14 -15.02
N GLN A 16 71.17 27.00 -14.79
CA GLN A 16 70.56 25.69 -14.89
C GLN A 16 69.41 25.59 -13.88
N ALA A 17 68.17 25.73 -14.37
CA ALA A 17 66.98 25.38 -13.64
C ALA A 17 66.87 23.85 -13.58
N ALA A 18 67.05 23.29 -12.38
CA ALA A 18 66.66 21.92 -12.09
C ALA A 18 65.14 21.79 -12.32
N LEU A 19 64.74 21.00 -13.31
CA LEU A 19 63.36 20.57 -13.53
C LEU A 19 62.94 19.65 -12.37
N SER A 20 62.54 20.24 -11.24
CA SER A 20 61.82 19.52 -10.19
C SER A 20 60.47 19.09 -10.76
N SER A 21 60.23 17.79 -10.82
CA SER A 21 58.91 17.23 -11.13
C SER A 21 57.86 17.87 -10.20
N PRO A 22 56.63 18.14 -10.68
CA PRO A 22 55.58 18.66 -9.80
C PRO A 22 55.41 17.73 -8.59
N PRO A 23 55.12 18.27 -7.39
CA PRO A 23 54.86 17.45 -6.22
C PRO A 23 53.76 16.43 -6.54
N PRO A 24 53.91 15.15 -6.10
CA PRO A 24 52.96 14.11 -6.43
C PRO A 24 51.58 14.47 -5.91
N SER A 25 50.57 14.36 -6.78
CA SER A 25 49.19 14.63 -6.40
C SER A 25 48.69 13.59 -5.39
N THR A 26 47.61 13.91 -4.64
CA THR A 26 46.90 12.95 -3.77
C THR A 26 46.61 11.64 -4.51
N LEU A 27 46.21 11.74 -5.79
CA LEU A 27 45.98 10.59 -6.66
C LEU A 27 47.24 9.73 -6.87
N ASP A 28 48.38 10.35 -7.18
CA ASP A 28 49.64 9.63 -7.42
C ASP A 28 50.10 8.89 -6.17
N LEU A 29 49.91 9.51 -4.99
CA LEU A 29 50.22 8.91 -3.70
C LEU A 29 49.31 7.69 -3.41
N ILE A 30 48.00 7.81 -3.65
CA ILE A 30 47.05 6.70 -3.47
C ILE A 30 47.38 5.53 -4.41
N VAL A 31 47.60 5.81 -5.70
CA VAL A 31 47.90 4.77 -6.70
C VAL A 31 49.21 4.06 -6.36
N ARG A 32 50.26 4.81 -6.00
CA ARG A 32 51.55 4.24 -5.59
C ARG A 32 51.44 3.44 -4.28
N GLY A 33 50.70 3.96 -3.30
CA GLY A 33 50.45 3.28 -2.02
C GLY A 33 49.69 1.97 -2.18
N ARG A 34 48.66 1.92 -3.03
CA ARG A 34 47.96 0.66 -3.36
C ARG A 34 48.89 -0.34 -4.05
N GLY A 35 49.79 0.13 -4.90
CA GLY A 35 50.85 -0.71 -5.49
C GLY A 35 51.76 -1.33 -4.44
N LEU A 36 52.12 -0.59 -3.39
CA LEU A 36 52.95 -1.09 -2.28
C LEU A 36 52.20 -2.10 -1.41
N VAL A 37 50.91 -1.87 -1.11
CA VAL A 37 50.07 -2.86 -0.41
C VAL A 37 49.99 -4.17 -1.20
N ALA A 38 49.77 -4.10 -2.51
CA ALA A 38 49.73 -5.28 -3.37
C ALA A 38 51.08 -6.02 -3.43
N ALA A 39 52.20 -5.30 -3.27
CA ALA A 39 53.54 -5.86 -3.20
C ALA A 39 53.94 -6.37 -1.79
N GLY A 40 53.02 -6.35 -0.81
CA GLY A 40 53.28 -6.77 0.57
C GLY A 40 54.06 -5.75 1.41
N ARG A 41 54.34 -4.56 0.88
CA ARG A 41 55.12 -3.49 1.53
C ARG A 41 54.20 -2.53 2.29
N ALA A 42 53.36 -3.07 3.17
CA ALA A 42 52.29 -2.31 3.84
C ALA A 42 52.80 -1.14 4.70
N ARG A 43 53.95 -1.30 5.37
CA ARG A 43 54.57 -0.23 6.18
C ARG A 43 54.94 1.01 5.37
N GLU A 44 55.37 0.84 4.11
CA GLU A 44 55.68 1.97 3.24
C GLU A 44 54.41 2.61 2.65
N ALA A 45 53.36 1.80 2.44
CA ALA A 45 52.06 2.32 2.04
C ALA A 45 51.44 3.22 3.10
N LEU A 46 51.67 2.97 4.40
CA LEU A 46 51.24 3.86 5.49
C LEU A 46 51.79 5.28 5.32
N ALA A 47 53.05 5.44 4.91
CA ALA A 47 53.67 6.74 4.72
C ALA A 47 53.01 7.52 3.58
N LEU A 48 52.73 6.85 2.45
CA LEU A 48 52.04 7.47 1.31
C LEU A 48 50.58 7.78 1.61
N ALA A 49 49.88 6.93 2.36
CA ALA A 49 48.50 7.17 2.77
C ALA A 49 48.40 8.36 3.74
N LYS A 50 49.33 8.48 4.70
CA LYS A 50 49.42 9.64 5.60
C LYS A 50 49.71 10.94 4.86
N GLU A 51 50.61 10.90 3.88
CA GLU A 51 50.91 12.07 3.06
C GLU A 51 49.72 12.46 2.16
N ALA A 52 49.01 11.50 1.57
CA ALA A 52 47.78 11.76 0.83
C ALA A 52 46.72 12.44 1.72
N LEU A 53 46.56 11.98 2.97
CA LEU A 53 45.66 12.61 3.94
C LEU A 53 46.16 13.95 4.47
N ARG A 54 47.46 14.25 4.40
CA ARG A 54 47.99 15.58 4.71
C ARG A 54 47.54 16.60 3.66
N LEU A 55 47.49 16.18 2.39
CA LEU A 55 47.02 17.01 1.27
C LEU A 55 45.49 17.11 1.25
N GLU A 56 44.79 15.98 1.45
CA GLU A 56 43.33 15.91 1.46
C GLU A 56 42.83 15.12 2.68
N PRO A 57 42.59 15.78 3.84
CA PRO A 57 42.30 15.12 5.11
C PRO A 57 41.05 14.25 5.18
N ARG A 58 40.13 14.40 4.22
CA ARG A 58 38.87 13.65 4.14
C ARG A 58 38.75 12.81 2.87
N ASP A 59 39.84 12.60 2.13
CA ASP A 59 39.80 11.72 0.95
C ASP A 59 39.52 10.27 1.39
N ALA A 60 38.38 9.76 0.95
CA ALA A 60 37.87 8.46 1.38
C ALA A 60 38.74 7.29 0.86
N ASP A 61 39.37 7.43 -0.31
CA ASP A 61 40.26 6.42 -0.89
C ASP A 61 41.61 6.37 -0.16
N ALA A 62 42.11 7.51 0.32
CA ALA A 62 43.30 7.61 1.17
C ALA A 62 43.03 7.07 2.59
N LEU A 63 41.86 7.33 3.19
CA LEU A 63 41.42 6.73 4.45
C LEU A 63 41.29 5.21 4.33
N TYR A 64 40.71 4.73 3.23
CA TYR A 64 40.63 3.30 2.91
C TYR A 64 42.02 2.68 2.75
N LEU A 65 42.91 3.31 1.99
CA LEU A 65 44.29 2.83 1.81
C LEU A 65 45.02 2.74 3.16
N LEU A 66 44.83 3.73 4.04
CA LEU A 66 45.41 3.73 5.37
C LEU A 66 44.85 2.57 6.23
N GLY A 67 43.52 2.37 6.20
CA GLY A 67 42.87 1.24 6.89
C GLY A 67 43.33 -0.12 6.38
N GLU A 68 43.45 -0.29 5.06
CA GLU A 68 43.97 -1.52 4.45
C GLU A 68 45.43 -1.78 4.82
N ALA A 69 46.27 -0.73 4.86
CA ALA A 69 47.66 -0.85 5.27
C ALA A 69 47.80 -1.22 6.75
N HIS A 70 46.98 -0.65 7.64
CA HIS A 70 46.92 -1.04 9.06
C HIS A 70 46.46 -2.50 9.23
N HIS A 71 45.45 -2.93 8.48
CA HIS A 71 44.98 -4.33 8.49
C HIS A 71 46.10 -5.30 8.12
N ARG A 72 46.86 -4.98 7.06
CA ARG A 72 48.03 -5.79 6.64
C ARG A 72 49.18 -5.79 7.65
N CYS A 73 49.26 -4.80 8.54
CA CYS A 73 50.23 -4.75 9.62
C CYS A 73 49.73 -5.44 10.91
N GLY A 74 48.50 -5.95 10.94
CA GLY A 74 47.88 -6.58 12.11
C GLY A 74 47.26 -5.60 13.12
N GLU A 75 47.20 -4.31 12.78
CA GLU A 75 46.72 -3.24 13.67
C GLU A 75 45.19 -3.09 13.51
N LEU A 76 44.42 -4.07 14.01
CA LEU A 76 42.98 -4.22 13.73
C LEU A 76 42.11 -3.06 14.22
N ASP A 77 42.38 -2.51 15.41
CA ASP A 77 41.63 -1.36 15.95
C ASP A 77 41.80 -0.11 15.09
N LEU A 78 43.03 0.16 14.66
CA LEU A 78 43.33 1.29 13.78
C LEU A 78 42.73 1.07 12.40
N ALA A 79 42.79 -0.16 11.87
CA ALA A 79 42.17 -0.50 10.60
C ALA A 79 40.66 -0.25 10.61
N GLU A 80 39.96 -0.73 11.64
CA GLU A 80 38.53 -0.51 11.80
C GLU A 80 38.19 0.99 11.89
N MET A 81 38.89 1.73 12.75
CA MET A 81 38.67 3.17 12.92
C MET A 81 38.81 3.90 11.58
N ARG A 82 39.86 3.62 10.80
CA ARG A 82 40.08 4.27 9.50
C ARG A 82 39.07 3.85 8.45
N LEU A 83 38.64 2.60 8.43
CA LEU A 83 37.60 2.12 7.51
C LEU A 83 36.23 2.73 7.85
N ARG A 84 35.89 2.89 9.13
CA ARG A 84 34.67 3.62 9.55
C ARG A 84 34.74 5.10 9.13
N GLN A 85 35.91 5.73 9.23
CA GLN A 85 36.11 7.10 8.71
C GLN A 85 35.98 7.15 7.19
N ALA A 86 36.51 6.16 6.45
CA ALA A 86 36.35 6.07 5.00
C ALA A 86 34.87 5.90 4.61
N ILE A 87 34.11 5.09 5.34
CA ILE A 87 32.66 4.91 5.17
C ILE A 87 31.89 6.19 5.54
N GLN A 88 32.32 6.92 6.56
CA GLN A 88 31.71 8.20 6.91
C GLN A 88 31.96 9.26 5.82
N ALA A 89 33.16 9.27 5.22
CA ALA A 89 33.51 10.16 4.12
C ALA A 89 32.80 9.78 2.81
N ASN A 90 32.69 8.49 2.51
CA ASN A 90 31.94 7.97 1.36
C ASN A 90 31.38 6.57 1.61
N GLY A 91 30.16 6.51 2.14
CA GLY A 91 29.51 5.26 2.52
C GLY A 91 28.94 4.44 1.37
N LYS A 92 29.03 4.93 0.13
CA LYS A 92 28.49 4.26 -1.06
C LYS A 92 29.49 3.31 -1.72
N VAL A 93 30.74 3.26 -1.26
CA VAL A 93 31.77 2.37 -1.83
C VAL A 93 31.66 0.96 -1.23
N PRO A 94 31.25 -0.06 -2.00
CA PRO A 94 31.03 -1.43 -1.48
C PRO A 94 32.29 -2.04 -0.87
N LEU A 95 33.45 -1.74 -1.45
CA LEU A 95 34.74 -2.26 -0.99
C LEU A 95 35.08 -1.82 0.44
N PHE A 96 34.65 -0.63 0.88
CA PHE A 96 34.95 -0.17 2.24
C PHE A 96 34.21 -1.03 3.27
N HIS A 97 32.94 -1.33 3.01
CA HIS A 97 32.14 -2.24 3.84
C HIS A 97 32.66 -3.67 3.79
N SER A 98 33.05 -4.15 2.60
CA SER A 98 33.68 -5.47 2.45
C SER A 98 34.96 -5.59 3.27
N LYS A 99 35.85 -4.59 3.17
CA LYS A 99 37.09 -4.55 3.93
C LYS A 99 36.85 -4.42 5.44
N LEU A 100 35.88 -3.60 5.85
CA LEU A 100 35.47 -3.52 7.25
C LEU A 100 34.97 -4.87 7.76
N GLY A 101 34.17 -5.59 6.96
CA GLY A 101 33.76 -6.95 7.25
C GLY A 101 34.94 -7.89 7.50
N ASN A 102 35.97 -7.83 6.65
CA ASN A 102 37.18 -8.65 6.83
C ASN A 102 37.91 -8.32 8.13
N VAL A 103 38.05 -7.03 8.47
CA VAL A 103 38.65 -6.61 9.75
C VAL A 103 37.82 -7.09 10.94
N LEU A 104 36.50 -6.96 10.89
CA LEU A 104 35.59 -7.43 11.94
C LEU A 104 35.60 -8.95 12.10
N GLN A 105 35.73 -9.68 11.00
CA GLN A 105 35.87 -11.14 11.00
C GLN A 105 37.19 -11.57 11.66
N ASP A 106 38.31 -10.92 11.31
CA ASP A 106 39.61 -11.19 11.95
C ASP A 106 39.62 -10.82 13.45
N ARG A 107 38.73 -9.92 13.88
CA ARG A 107 38.49 -9.60 15.30
C ARG A 107 37.54 -10.57 16.02
N GLY A 108 36.90 -11.49 15.30
CA GLY A 108 35.88 -12.40 15.84
C GLY A 108 34.47 -11.81 15.98
N ALA A 109 34.23 -10.57 15.52
CA ALA A 109 32.91 -9.94 15.52
C ALA A 109 32.07 -10.40 14.32
N VAL A 110 31.76 -11.70 14.26
CA VAL A 110 31.20 -12.37 13.07
C VAL A 110 29.84 -11.80 12.65
N ASP A 111 28.96 -11.45 13.59
CA ASP A 111 27.64 -10.89 13.26
C ASP A 111 27.72 -9.46 12.68
N GLU A 112 28.68 -8.65 13.14
CA GLU A 112 28.96 -7.35 12.55
C GLU A 112 29.59 -7.49 11.17
N ALA A 113 30.47 -8.48 10.97
CA ALA A 113 31.04 -8.78 9.67
C ALA A 113 29.95 -9.17 8.65
N ILE A 114 29.00 -10.03 9.03
CA ILE A 114 27.84 -10.39 8.20
C ILE A 114 27.06 -9.14 7.80
N ARG A 115 26.79 -8.21 8.72
CA ARG A 115 26.09 -6.95 8.41
C ARG A 115 26.89 -6.09 7.42
N ALA A 116 28.20 -5.99 7.61
CA ALA A 116 29.09 -5.24 6.72
C ALA A 116 29.14 -5.86 5.31
N TYR A 117 29.26 -7.19 5.18
CA TYR A 117 29.21 -7.88 3.89
C TYR A 117 27.87 -7.72 3.19
N ARG A 118 26.75 -7.89 3.91
CA ARG A 118 25.41 -7.65 3.36
C ARG A 118 25.25 -6.21 2.89
N ARG A 119 25.84 -5.24 3.60
CA ARG A 119 25.84 -3.84 3.14
C ARG A 119 26.65 -3.67 1.86
N ALA A 120 27.82 -4.32 1.75
CA ALA A 120 28.60 -4.32 0.51
C ALA A 120 27.83 -4.94 -0.67
N ILE A 121 27.14 -6.08 -0.43
CA ILE A 121 26.32 -6.77 -1.43
C ILE A 121 25.12 -5.91 -1.85
N ARG A 122 24.45 -5.23 -0.93
CA ARG A 122 23.36 -4.28 -1.28
C ARG A 122 23.85 -3.12 -2.14
N LEU A 123 25.04 -2.58 -1.83
CA LEU A 123 25.62 -1.50 -2.63
C LEU A 123 26.10 -1.98 -4.01
N LYS A 124 26.50 -3.25 -4.12
CA LYS A 124 26.90 -3.86 -5.39
C LYS A 124 26.61 -5.37 -5.41
N PRO A 125 25.46 -5.79 -5.95
CA PRO A 125 25.05 -7.20 -5.93
C PRO A 125 25.96 -8.15 -6.70
N ASP A 126 26.62 -7.66 -7.76
CA ASP A 126 27.56 -8.41 -8.60
C ASP A 126 29.01 -8.39 -8.06
N PHE A 127 29.21 -8.00 -6.80
CA PHE A 127 30.53 -7.97 -6.17
C PHE A 127 30.88 -9.33 -5.54
N ALA A 128 31.67 -10.14 -6.25
CA ALA A 128 31.93 -11.53 -5.87
C ALA A 128 32.66 -11.70 -4.52
N GLU A 129 33.59 -10.81 -4.15
CA GLU A 129 34.39 -10.92 -2.92
C GLU A 129 33.53 -10.93 -1.63
N PRO A 130 32.63 -9.95 -1.38
CA PRO A 130 31.72 -10.02 -0.24
C PRO A 130 30.88 -11.29 -0.15
N HIS A 131 30.48 -11.89 -1.27
CA HIS A 131 29.73 -13.17 -1.25
C HIS A 131 30.61 -14.31 -0.74
N ASN A 132 31.88 -14.36 -1.18
CA ASN A 132 32.84 -15.31 -0.64
C ASN A 132 33.12 -15.07 0.86
N ASP A 133 33.32 -13.82 1.25
CA ASP A 133 33.68 -13.49 2.63
C ASP A 133 32.48 -13.67 3.59
N LEU A 134 31.26 -13.43 3.10
CA LEU A 134 30.00 -13.77 3.77
C LEU A 134 29.84 -15.29 3.93
N GLY A 135 30.18 -16.08 2.90
CA GLY A 135 30.19 -17.54 3.01
C GLY A 135 31.13 -18.03 4.10
N THR A 136 32.29 -17.37 4.24
CA THR A 136 33.26 -17.65 5.31
C THR A 136 32.70 -17.31 6.68
N ALA A 137 31.99 -16.18 6.80
CA ALA A 137 31.32 -15.81 8.03
C ALA A 137 30.23 -16.81 8.44
N TYR A 138 29.39 -17.26 7.50
CA TYR A 138 28.38 -18.28 7.78
C TYR A 138 28.99 -19.63 8.15
N PHE A 139 30.06 -20.04 7.46
CA PHE A 139 30.74 -21.28 7.77
C PHE A 139 31.35 -21.26 9.18
N ALA A 140 31.92 -20.11 9.60
CA ALA A 140 32.39 -19.91 10.97
C ALA A 140 31.26 -19.97 12.02
N LYS A 141 30.02 -19.61 11.65
CA LYS A 141 28.82 -19.79 12.50
C LYS A 141 28.24 -21.22 12.47
N GLY A 142 28.83 -22.14 11.71
CA GLY A 142 28.33 -23.50 11.53
C GLY A 142 27.19 -23.64 10.52
N ASP A 143 26.82 -22.57 9.80
CA ASP A 143 25.77 -22.61 8.78
C ASP A 143 26.37 -22.98 7.41
N ALA A 144 26.67 -24.27 7.26
CA ALA A 144 27.30 -24.81 6.05
C ALA A 144 26.41 -24.67 4.80
N ALA A 145 25.07 -24.64 4.97
CA ALA A 145 24.14 -24.48 3.85
C ALA A 145 24.20 -23.06 3.27
N ARG A 146 24.06 -22.02 4.11
CA ARG A 146 24.19 -20.63 3.65
C ARG A 146 25.61 -20.31 3.17
N ALA A 147 26.63 -20.93 3.78
CA ALA A 147 28.00 -20.82 3.31
C ALA A 147 28.14 -21.32 1.87
N ALA A 148 27.63 -22.52 1.56
CA ALA A 148 27.66 -23.08 0.21
C ALA A 148 26.96 -22.16 -0.81
N GLN A 149 25.79 -21.63 -0.49
CA GLN A 149 25.06 -20.69 -1.36
C GLN A 149 25.85 -19.42 -1.64
N ALA A 150 26.44 -18.81 -0.61
CA ALA A 150 27.21 -17.59 -0.76
C ALA A 150 28.48 -17.82 -1.60
N TYR A 151 29.19 -18.94 -1.40
CA TYR A 151 30.34 -19.29 -2.21
C TYR A 151 29.97 -19.65 -3.67
N LEU A 152 28.83 -20.34 -3.87
CA LEU A 152 28.29 -20.60 -5.21
C LEU A 152 28.03 -19.28 -5.92
N LYS A 153 27.40 -18.32 -5.24
CA LYS A 153 27.14 -17.00 -5.81
C LYS A 153 28.43 -16.27 -6.19
N ALA A 154 29.45 -16.32 -5.34
CA ALA A 154 30.77 -15.77 -5.67
C ALA A 154 31.39 -16.42 -6.91
N ALA A 155 31.27 -17.74 -7.06
CA ALA A 155 31.76 -18.50 -8.21
C ALA A 155 30.95 -18.27 -9.49
N GLU A 156 29.64 -18.04 -9.40
CA GLU A 156 28.79 -17.62 -10.52
C GLU A 156 29.18 -16.23 -11.02
N LEU A 157 29.31 -15.27 -10.10
CA LEU A 157 29.68 -13.89 -10.41
C LEU A 157 31.09 -13.80 -10.98
N ARG A 158 31.99 -14.67 -10.52
CA ARG A 158 33.37 -14.76 -11.01
C ARG A 158 33.80 -16.21 -11.22
N PRO A 159 33.61 -16.77 -12.43
CA PRO A 159 33.95 -18.15 -12.74
C PRO A 159 35.44 -18.52 -12.58
N ASP A 160 36.35 -17.54 -12.61
CA ASP A 160 37.79 -17.71 -12.38
C ASP A 160 38.22 -17.45 -10.92
N HIS A 161 37.27 -17.34 -9.98
CA HIS A 161 37.53 -17.13 -8.56
C HIS A 161 38.02 -18.40 -7.86
N ALA A 162 39.29 -18.75 -8.03
CA ALA A 162 39.89 -19.96 -7.45
C ALA A 162 39.59 -20.15 -5.93
N VAL A 163 39.65 -19.08 -5.14
CA VAL A 163 39.37 -19.14 -3.69
C VAL A 163 37.92 -19.54 -3.37
N ALA A 164 36.93 -19.07 -4.12
CA ALA A 164 35.54 -19.47 -3.90
C ALA A 164 35.33 -20.96 -4.18
N HIS A 165 36.01 -21.51 -5.20
CA HIS A 165 36.02 -22.94 -5.50
C HIS A 165 36.72 -23.78 -4.42
N ALA A 166 37.83 -23.29 -3.84
CA ALA A 166 38.46 -23.95 -2.68
C ALA A 166 37.52 -23.98 -1.45
N ASN A 167 36.86 -22.85 -1.19
CA ASN A 167 35.93 -22.73 -0.08
C ASN A 167 34.69 -23.62 -0.28
N LEU A 168 34.13 -23.68 -1.50
CA LEU A 168 33.10 -24.65 -1.87
C LEU A 168 33.54 -26.09 -1.63
N GLY A 169 34.76 -26.44 -2.05
CA GLY A 169 35.32 -27.77 -1.82
C GLY A 169 35.38 -28.14 -0.34
N SER A 170 35.72 -27.17 0.51
CA SER A 170 35.80 -27.33 1.97
C SER A 170 34.42 -27.48 2.61
N VAL A 171 33.46 -26.64 2.21
CA VAL A 171 32.07 -26.72 2.69
C VAL A 171 31.39 -28.01 2.23
N TYR A 172 31.57 -28.42 0.97
CA TYR A 172 31.00 -29.67 0.46
C TYR A 172 31.57 -30.91 1.16
N ARG A 173 32.85 -30.88 1.59
CA ARG A 173 33.38 -31.93 2.47
C ARG A 173 32.67 -31.95 3.82
N ALA A 174 32.46 -30.78 4.44
CA ALA A 174 31.74 -30.68 5.71
C ALA A 174 30.27 -31.14 5.59
N LEU A 175 29.65 -30.97 4.42
CA LEU A 175 28.30 -31.44 4.11
C LEU A 175 28.22 -32.91 3.63
N GLY A 176 29.34 -33.63 3.53
CA GLY A 176 29.37 -35.02 3.04
C GLY A 176 29.19 -35.20 1.52
N LEU A 177 29.19 -34.10 0.75
CA LEU A 177 28.99 -34.07 -0.70
C LEU A 177 30.31 -34.31 -1.46
N ALA A 178 30.76 -35.56 -1.45
CA ALA A 178 32.10 -35.95 -1.92
C ALA A 178 32.33 -35.71 -3.43
N ARG A 179 31.29 -35.80 -4.27
CA ARG A 179 31.42 -35.60 -5.72
C ARG A 179 31.56 -34.12 -6.06
N GLU A 180 30.77 -33.29 -5.42
CA GLU A 180 30.71 -31.84 -5.53
C GLU A 180 32.01 -31.22 -5.01
N ALA A 181 32.48 -31.69 -3.85
CA ALA A 181 33.78 -31.29 -3.30
C ALA A 181 34.92 -31.57 -4.27
N ARG A 182 34.95 -32.75 -4.89
CA ARG A 182 35.98 -33.12 -5.88
C ARG A 182 35.96 -32.19 -7.09
N ARG A 183 34.78 -31.89 -7.63
CA ARG A 183 34.62 -30.98 -8.78
C ARG A 183 35.08 -29.57 -8.46
N ALA A 184 34.68 -29.03 -7.30
CA ALA A 184 35.08 -27.69 -6.87
C ALA A 184 36.61 -27.58 -6.70
N LEU A 185 37.24 -28.56 -6.05
CA LEU A 185 38.70 -28.59 -5.87
C LEU A 185 39.47 -28.78 -7.20
N GLN A 186 38.96 -29.61 -8.13
CA GLN A 186 39.54 -29.72 -9.46
C GLN A 186 39.47 -28.40 -10.23
N ARG A 187 38.36 -27.66 -10.09
CA ARG A 187 38.19 -26.36 -10.73
C ARG A 187 39.13 -25.31 -10.14
N GLU A 188 39.29 -25.27 -8.82
CA GLU A 188 40.29 -24.42 -8.16
C GLU A 188 41.70 -24.69 -8.71
N LEU A 189 42.11 -25.96 -8.74
CA LEU A 189 43.45 -26.34 -9.19
C LEU A 189 43.70 -25.92 -10.64
N ALA A 190 42.73 -26.17 -11.53
CA ALA A 190 42.81 -25.76 -12.93
C ALA A 190 42.96 -24.23 -13.07
N LEU A 191 42.21 -23.46 -12.28
CA LEU A 191 42.27 -21.99 -12.28
C LEU A 191 43.61 -21.47 -11.72
N ARG A 192 44.16 -22.12 -10.69
CA ARG A 192 45.46 -21.75 -10.11
C ARG A 192 46.60 -22.01 -11.08
N VAL A 193 46.59 -23.14 -11.79
CA VAL A 193 47.54 -23.46 -12.87
C VAL A 193 47.42 -22.47 -14.02
N TYR A 194 46.20 -22.21 -14.49
CA TYR A 194 45.93 -21.22 -15.56
C TYR A 194 46.41 -19.81 -15.19
N ARG A 195 46.15 -19.36 -13.95
CA ARG A 195 46.60 -18.06 -13.45
C ARG A 195 48.12 -17.95 -13.36
N THR A 196 48.79 -19.03 -12.94
CA THR A 196 50.25 -19.09 -12.85
C THR A 196 50.88 -18.99 -14.25
N LEU A 197 50.34 -19.74 -15.22
CA LEU A 197 50.79 -19.71 -16.62
C LEU A 197 50.52 -18.35 -17.30
N ARG A 198 49.36 -17.74 -17.04
CA ARG A 198 49.01 -16.39 -17.56
C ARG A 198 49.79 -15.27 -16.86
N GLY A 199 50.22 -15.48 -15.62
CA GLY A 199 51.05 -14.54 -14.85
C GLY A 199 52.43 -14.30 -15.48
N LEU A 200 52.98 -15.32 -16.15
CA LEU A 200 54.24 -15.21 -16.89
C LEU A 200 54.15 -14.26 -18.12
N ALA A 201 52.95 -13.97 -18.62
CA ALA A 201 52.72 -13.06 -19.75
C ALA A 201 52.47 -11.59 -19.35
N ARG A 202 52.43 -11.25 -18.05
CA ARG A 202 51.95 -9.94 -17.52
C ARG A 202 52.99 -9.11 -16.76
N LEU A 203 54.27 -9.17 -17.14
CA LEU A 203 55.31 -8.26 -16.62
C LEU A 203 55.19 -6.79 -17.11
N ARG A 204 54.05 -6.38 -17.69
CA ARG A 204 53.81 -5.01 -18.19
C ARG A 204 52.82 -4.26 -17.29
N ARG A 205 53.13 -3.00 -16.98
CA ARG A 205 52.27 -2.10 -16.19
C ARG A 205 50.90 -1.89 -16.89
N PRO A 206 49.77 -1.91 -16.17
CA PRO A 206 48.44 -1.72 -16.76
C PRO A 206 48.28 -0.31 -17.34
N THR A 207 47.56 -0.21 -18.46
CA THR A 207 47.22 1.07 -19.09
C THR A 207 46.21 1.86 -18.25
N ALA A 208 46.10 3.18 -18.45
CA ALA A 208 45.14 4.02 -17.74
C ALA A 208 43.68 3.55 -17.96
N LEU A 209 43.37 3.02 -19.14
CA LEU A 209 42.06 2.46 -19.49
C LEU A 209 41.75 1.17 -18.69
N GLU A 210 42.69 0.22 -18.66
CA GLU A 210 42.54 -1.02 -17.90
C GLU A 210 42.41 -0.74 -16.39
N ALA A 211 43.17 0.24 -15.91
CA ALA A 211 43.08 0.67 -14.53
C ALA A 211 41.74 1.34 -14.22
N ALA A 212 41.23 2.22 -15.09
CA ALA A 212 39.90 2.83 -14.93
C ALA A 212 38.78 1.78 -14.86
N LYS A 213 38.79 0.80 -15.77
CA LYS A 213 37.84 -0.32 -15.76
C LYS A 213 37.88 -1.09 -14.44
N ARG A 214 39.08 -1.46 -14.00
CA ARG A 214 39.28 -2.17 -12.74
C ARG A 214 38.79 -1.38 -11.53
N GLN A 215 39.02 -0.06 -11.50
CA GLN A 215 38.55 0.78 -10.40
C GLN A 215 37.02 0.93 -10.36
N LEU A 216 36.35 0.98 -11.52
CA LEU A 216 34.89 0.91 -11.60
C LEU A 216 34.35 -0.46 -11.12
N GLU A 217 35.06 -1.55 -11.43
CA GLU A 217 34.74 -2.89 -10.94
C GLU A 217 34.97 -3.01 -9.42
N GLU A 218 35.95 -2.32 -8.86
CA GLU A 218 36.23 -2.30 -7.42
C GLU A 218 35.34 -1.27 -6.66
N GLY A 219 34.60 -0.41 -7.37
CA GLY A 219 33.71 0.60 -6.79
C GLY A 219 34.36 1.93 -6.43
N HIS A 220 35.64 2.12 -6.77
CA HIS A 220 36.35 3.40 -6.60
C HIS A 220 35.99 4.36 -7.72
N THR A 221 34.76 4.87 -7.71
CA THR A 221 34.20 5.65 -8.82
C THR A 221 35.01 6.92 -9.11
N THR A 222 35.40 7.68 -8.08
CA THR A 222 36.20 8.91 -8.23
C THR A 222 37.56 8.61 -8.86
N LEU A 223 38.22 7.56 -8.40
CA LEU A 223 39.49 7.11 -8.94
C LEU A 223 39.35 6.63 -10.39
N ALA A 224 38.28 5.89 -10.68
CA ALA A 224 38.01 5.42 -12.03
C ALA A 224 37.73 6.56 -13.01
N ALA A 225 36.97 7.59 -12.60
CA ALA A 225 36.75 8.80 -13.39
C ALA A 225 38.07 9.51 -13.71
N ARG A 226 38.95 9.65 -12.72
CA ARG A 226 40.30 10.24 -12.90
C ARG A 226 41.16 9.41 -13.87
N MET A 227 41.13 8.09 -13.76
CA MET A 227 41.89 7.21 -14.66
C MET A 227 41.32 7.18 -16.09
N ALA A 228 40.00 7.23 -16.25
CA ALA A 228 39.34 7.31 -17.54
C ALA A 228 39.63 8.66 -18.23
N ARG A 229 39.64 9.77 -17.47
CA ARG A 229 40.06 11.09 -17.96
C ARG A 229 41.49 11.07 -18.48
N ARG A 230 42.43 10.48 -17.73
CA ARG A 230 43.82 10.31 -18.18
C ARG A 230 43.93 9.47 -19.46
N ALA A 231 43.06 8.48 -19.65
CA ALA A 231 43.01 7.72 -20.90
C ALA A 231 42.46 8.58 -22.07
N LEU A 232 41.50 9.46 -21.81
CA LEU A 232 40.95 10.40 -22.80
C LEU A 232 41.94 11.52 -23.18
N GLU A 233 42.77 11.97 -22.24
CA GLU A 233 43.88 12.91 -22.53
C GLU A 233 44.89 12.31 -23.52
N GLN A 234 45.09 10.98 -23.47
CA GLN A 234 45.96 10.26 -24.40
C GLN A 234 45.27 9.95 -25.72
N GLN A 235 43.97 9.64 -25.70
CA GLN A 235 43.16 9.29 -26.86
C GLN A 235 41.74 9.87 -26.77
N PRO A 236 41.51 11.12 -27.26
CA PRO A 236 40.25 11.83 -27.07
C PRO A 236 39.01 11.19 -27.72
N ASN A 237 39.19 10.36 -28.76
CA ASN A 237 38.11 9.70 -29.49
C ASN A 237 38.01 8.19 -29.18
N ASN A 238 38.48 7.76 -28.00
CA ASN A 238 38.36 6.37 -27.58
C ASN A 238 36.96 6.12 -26.96
N ALA A 239 36.09 5.42 -27.70
CA ALA A 239 34.71 5.13 -27.27
C ALA A 239 34.65 4.35 -25.94
N ALA A 240 35.59 3.42 -25.70
CA ALA A 240 35.65 2.67 -24.45
C ALA A 240 36.06 3.54 -23.25
N ALA A 241 36.99 4.49 -23.45
CA ALA A 241 37.37 5.45 -22.42
C ALA A 241 36.23 6.42 -22.10
N LEU A 242 35.50 6.91 -23.14
CA LEU A 242 34.32 7.76 -22.99
C LEU A 242 33.20 7.03 -22.24
N ALA A 243 32.98 5.75 -22.55
CA ALA A 243 31.96 4.94 -21.88
C ALA A 243 32.29 4.67 -20.40
N LEU A 244 33.55 4.37 -20.08
CA LEU A 244 34.00 4.20 -18.69
C LEU A 244 33.94 5.53 -17.93
N PHE A 245 34.32 6.64 -18.57
CA PHE A 245 34.19 7.96 -17.98
C PHE A 245 32.72 8.30 -17.70
N GLY A 246 31.83 8.10 -18.68
CA GLY A 246 30.40 8.37 -18.53
C GLY A 246 29.75 7.56 -17.41
N VAL A 247 30.05 6.25 -17.30
CA VAL A 247 29.55 5.40 -16.19
C VAL A 247 30.13 5.85 -14.83
N ALA A 248 31.38 6.32 -14.79
CA ALA A 248 31.95 6.85 -13.57
C ALA A 248 31.28 8.18 -13.16
N GLN A 249 31.02 9.08 -14.11
CA GLN A 249 30.31 10.33 -13.85
C GLN A 249 28.87 10.09 -13.39
N GLU A 250 28.16 9.13 -13.99
CA GLU A 250 26.81 8.72 -13.55
C GLU A 250 26.82 8.32 -12.07
N ARG A 251 27.76 7.46 -11.68
CA ARG A 251 27.92 7.00 -10.29
C ARG A 251 28.38 8.11 -9.32
N LEU A 252 28.97 9.20 -9.83
CA LEU A 252 29.31 10.40 -9.07
C LEU A 252 28.18 11.44 -9.04
N ASP A 253 27.00 11.09 -9.56
CA ASP A 253 25.85 12.00 -9.69
C ASP A 253 26.11 13.20 -10.63
N GLN A 254 27.13 13.08 -11.48
CA GLN A 254 27.48 14.05 -12.51
C GLN A 254 26.73 13.72 -13.81
N SER A 255 25.40 13.73 -13.71
CA SER A 255 24.52 13.16 -14.74
C SER A 255 24.62 13.84 -16.10
N ALA A 256 24.91 15.15 -16.15
CA ALA A 256 25.09 15.87 -17.42
C ALA A 256 26.33 15.39 -18.17
N GLU A 257 27.46 15.27 -17.48
CA GLU A 257 28.73 14.82 -18.05
C GLU A 257 28.69 13.34 -18.44
N ALA A 258 27.98 12.53 -17.64
CA ALA A 258 27.70 11.14 -17.94
C ALA A 258 26.96 10.98 -19.27
N LEU A 259 25.89 11.77 -19.45
CA LEU A 259 25.06 11.77 -20.65
C LEU A 259 25.89 12.18 -21.87
N THR A 260 26.58 13.32 -21.81
CA THR A 260 27.42 13.80 -22.92
C THR A 260 28.50 12.79 -23.32
N SER A 261 29.13 12.14 -22.33
CA SER A 261 30.19 11.16 -22.59
C SER A 261 29.65 9.88 -23.24
N LEU A 262 28.49 9.39 -22.80
CA LEU A 262 27.85 8.20 -23.36
C LEU A 262 27.23 8.47 -24.74
N GLU A 263 26.62 9.64 -24.97
CA GLU A 263 26.14 10.06 -26.30
C GLU A 263 27.28 10.10 -27.31
N ARG A 264 28.44 10.67 -26.91
CA ARG A 264 29.63 10.71 -27.76
C ARG A 264 30.23 9.31 -27.97
N ALA A 265 30.17 8.43 -26.98
CA ALA A 265 30.60 7.04 -27.14
C ALA A 265 29.72 6.29 -28.15
N VAL A 266 28.39 6.46 -28.08
CA VAL A 266 27.43 5.87 -29.03
C VAL A 266 27.61 6.47 -30.43
N SER A 267 27.85 7.79 -30.56
CA SER A 267 28.07 8.41 -31.87
C SER A 267 29.33 7.88 -32.58
N LEU A 268 30.37 7.55 -31.82
CA LEU A 268 31.61 6.96 -32.35
C LEU A 268 31.47 5.46 -32.65
N SER A 269 30.47 4.78 -32.09
CA SER A 269 30.24 3.34 -32.26
C SER A 269 28.74 3.00 -32.25
N PRO A 270 27.98 3.43 -33.29
CA PRO A 270 26.51 3.37 -33.27
C PRO A 270 25.93 1.95 -33.38
N ARG A 271 26.76 0.96 -33.72
CA ARG A 271 26.38 -0.47 -33.78
C ARG A 271 26.78 -1.24 -32.52
N ASP A 272 27.34 -0.58 -31.50
CA ASP A 272 27.66 -1.21 -30.22
C ASP A 272 26.42 -1.24 -29.32
N ALA A 273 25.77 -2.41 -29.27
CA ALA A 273 24.59 -2.65 -28.44
C ALA A 273 24.86 -2.40 -26.94
N ALA A 274 26.06 -2.67 -26.44
CA ALA A 274 26.39 -2.50 -25.03
C ALA A 274 26.47 -1.01 -24.63
N LEU A 275 26.92 -0.14 -25.54
CA LEU A 275 26.91 1.32 -25.33
C LEU A 275 25.49 1.87 -25.34
N ARG A 276 24.65 1.44 -26.29
CA ARG A 276 23.24 1.83 -26.34
C ARG A 276 22.47 1.40 -25.10
N ALA A 277 22.70 0.17 -24.62
CA ALA A 277 22.11 -0.30 -23.36
C ALA A 277 22.52 0.54 -22.15
N LYS A 278 23.77 1.04 -22.11
CA LYS A 278 24.24 1.94 -21.04
C LYS A 278 23.56 3.31 -21.13
N LEU A 279 23.51 3.89 -22.32
CA LEU A 279 22.86 5.18 -22.55
C LEU A 279 21.35 5.12 -22.24
N GLY A 280 20.65 4.08 -22.70
CA GLY A 280 19.23 3.88 -22.44
C GLY A 280 18.90 3.79 -20.95
N ARG A 281 19.70 3.06 -20.15
CA ARG A 281 19.53 3.00 -18.69
C ARG A 281 19.80 4.34 -18.00
N LEU A 282 20.82 5.09 -18.43
CA LEU A 282 21.08 6.42 -17.90
C LEU A 282 19.89 7.36 -18.19
N LEU A 283 19.38 7.37 -19.42
CA LEU A 283 18.21 8.15 -19.81
C LEU A 283 16.97 7.77 -18.99
N ALA A 284 16.76 6.47 -18.74
CA ALA A 284 15.67 5.99 -17.88
C ALA A 284 15.79 6.54 -16.46
N SER A 285 16.99 6.49 -15.86
CA SER A 285 17.24 7.02 -14.50
C SER A 285 17.00 8.54 -14.39
N ARG A 286 17.12 9.27 -15.50
CA ARG A 286 16.86 10.71 -15.59
C ARG A 286 15.39 11.06 -15.87
N GLY A 287 14.52 10.07 -16.02
CA GLY A 287 13.12 10.26 -16.39
C GLY A 287 12.89 10.57 -17.87
N GLU A 288 13.93 10.46 -18.72
CA GLU A 288 13.84 10.69 -20.17
C GLU A 288 13.32 9.43 -20.89
N GLN A 289 12.14 8.95 -20.49
CA GLN A 289 11.61 7.63 -20.86
C GLN A 289 11.55 7.39 -22.37
N ALA A 290 11.10 8.35 -23.17
CA ALA A 290 10.97 8.18 -24.62
C ALA A 290 12.33 7.93 -25.31
N ARG A 291 13.38 8.66 -24.89
CA ARG A 291 14.73 8.47 -25.41
C ARG A 291 15.35 7.16 -24.90
N ALA A 292 15.06 6.81 -23.65
CA ALA A 292 15.52 5.55 -23.05
C ALA A 292 14.97 4.34 -23.79
N ILE A 293 13.68 4.35 -24.12
CA ILE A 293 13.01 3.30 -24.91
C ILE A 293 13.68 3.18 -26.28
N ALA A 294 13.87 4.29 -27.01
CA ALA A 294 14.47 4.26 -28.35
C ALA A 294 15.89 3.63 -28.36
N GLU A 295 16.73 3.97 -27.39
CA GLU A 295 18.08 3.39 -27.30
C GLU A 295 18.07 1.91 -26.90
N LEU A 296 17.12 1.48 -26.06
CA LEU A 296 16.99 0.08 -25.65
C LEU A 296 16.34 -0.78 -26.74
N GLU A 297 15.38 -0.26 -27.50
CA GLU A 297 14.83 -0.91 -28.70
C GLU A 297 15.93 -1.17 -29.73
N GLU A 298 16.76 -0.16 -30.00
CA GLU A 298 17.89 -0.31 -30.93
C GLU A 298 18.95 -1.28 -30.40
N CYS A 299 19.20 -1.31 -29.08
CA CYS A 299 20.01 -2.34 -28.45
C CYS A 299 19.45 -3.75 -28.68
N VAL A 300 18.15 -3.94 -28.46
CA VAL A 300 17.47 -5.24 -28.67
C VAL A 300 17.49 -5.61 -30.16
N ARG A 301 17.34 -4.65 -31.08
CA ARG A 301 17.45 -4.88 -32.52
C ARG A 301 18.84 -5.38 -32.93
N LEU A 302 19.90 -4.78 -32.38
CA LEU A 302 21.29 -5.18 -32.63
C LEU A 302 21.68 -6.48 -31.93
N GLN A 303 21.12 -6.73 -30.74
CA GLN A 303 21.38 -7.92 -29.94
C GLN A 303 20.09 -8.47 -29.31
N PRO A 304 19.28 -9.25 -30.06
CA PRO A 304 17.97 -9.73 -29.60
C PRO A 304 18.04 -10.68 -28.40
N ARG A 305 19.17 -11.38 -28.22
CA ARG A 305 19.39 -12.34 -27.13
C ARG A 305 20.10 -11.70 -25.94
N SER A 306 19.63 -10.53 -25.51
CA SER A 306 20.17 -9.80 -24.37
C SER A 306 19.11 -9.72 -23.25
N PRO A 307 19.11 -10.65 -22.28
CA PRO A 307 18.12 -10.67 -21.19
C PRO A 307 18.06 -9.35 -20.42
N LYS A 308 19.21 -8.74 -20.16
CA LYS A 308 19.30 -7.46 -19.44
C LYS A 308 18.68 -6.29 -20.20
N ALA A 309 18.78 -6.26 -21.53
CA ALA A 309 18.17 -5.21 -22.34
C ALA A 309 16.65 -5.40 -22.41
N LEU A 310 16.19 -6.64 -22.61
CA LEU A 310 14.77 -6.99 -22.61
C LEU A 310 14.09 -6.68 -21.27
N THR A 311 14.74 -7.02 -20.15
CA THR A 311 14.25 -6.73 -18.78
C THR A 311 14.11 -5.23 -18.55
N ALA A 312 15.14 -4.43 -18.89
CA ALA A 312 15.10 -2.97 -18.74
C ALA A 312 14.05 -2.31 -19.63
N LEU A 313 13.83 -2.85 -20.84
CA LEU A 313 12.80 -2.35 -21.75
C LEU A 313 11.39 -2.71 -21.23
N ALA A 314 11.18 -3.94 -20.74
CA ALA A 314 9.92 -4.38 -20.14
C ALA A 314 9.50 -3.48 -18.96
N GLU A 315 10.46 -3.13 -18.09
CA GLU A 315 10.23 -2.19 -16.97
C GLU A 315 9.74 -0.81 -17.45
N LEU A 316 10.31 -0.29 -18.55
CA LEU A 316 9.87 0.99 -19.13
C LEU A 316 8.47 0.91 -19.73
N TYR A 317 8.11 -0.19 -20.39
CA TYR A 317 6.76 -0.40 -20.93
C TYR A 317 5.71 -0.59 -19.83
N LEU A 318 6.06 -1.26 -18.71
CA LEU A 318 5.22 -1.28 -17.51
C LEU A 318 4.93 0.14 -17.01
N GLY A 319 5.95 0.99 -16.95
CA GLY A 319 5.82 2.40 -16.57
C GLY A 319 4.94 3.21 -17.53
N LYS A 320 4.96 2.89 -18.83
CA LYS A 320 4.10 3.50 -19.86
C LYS A 320 2.65 2.97 -19.84
N ARG A 321 2.38 1.94 -19.02
CA ARG A 321 1.09 1.22 -18.95
C ARG A 321 0.73 0.47 -20.24
N ASP A 322 1.74 0.05 -20.98
CA ASP A 322 1.62 -0.81 -22.16
C ASP A 322 1.99 -2.23 -21.73
N PHE A 323 1.00 -2.91 -21.13
CA PHE A 323 1.23 -4.13 -20.36
C PHE A 323 1.45 -5.33 -21.26
N GLU A 324 0.89 -5.31 -22.48
CA GLU A 324 1.07 -6.32 -23.51
C GLU A 324 2.53 -6.37 -23.99
N HIS A 325 3.12 -5.24 -24.39
CA HIS A 325 4.53 -5.21 -24.79
C HIS A 325 5.48 -5.54 -23.63
N ALA A 326 5.15 -5.08 -22.42
CA ALA A 326 5.91 -5.43 -21.23
C ALA A 326 5.93 -6.94 -20.97
N GLU A 327 4.77 -7.60 -21.12
CA GLU A 327 4.61 -9.05 -20.95
C GLU A 327 5.44 -9.82 -21.98
N GLU A 328 5.35 -9.46 -23.27
CA GLU A 328 6.13 -10.08 -24.34
C GLU A 328 7.65 -9.99 -24.10
N LEU A 329 8.13 -8.80 -23.74
CA LEU A 329 9.55 -8.54 -23.47
C LEU A 329 10.04 -9.28 -22.22
N ALA A 330 9.25 -9.27 -21.14
CA ALA A 330 9.59 -9.97 -19.90
C ALA A 330 9.62 -11.49 -20.13
N ARG A 331 8.67 -12.04 -20.90
CA ARG A 331 8.65 -13.46 -21.25
C ARG A 331 9.85 -13.83 -22.13
N ALA A 332 10.19 -13.01 -23.11
CA ALA A 332 11.39 -13.21 -23.92
C ALA A 332 12.67 -13.18 -23.07
N ALA A 333 12.75 -12.30 -22.07
CA ALA A 333 13.88 -12.24 -21.14
C ALA A 333 13.98 -13.53 -20.30
N VAL A 334 12.88 -13.98 -19.70
CA VAL A 334 12.80 -15.20 -18.88
C VAL A 334 13.18 -16.45 -19.69
N ASN A 335 12.74 -16.55 -20.93
CA ASN A 335 13.07 -17.67 -21.82
C ASN A 335 14.57 -17.75 -22.17
N LEU A 336 15.30 -16.64 -22.08
CA LEU A 336 16.74 -16.59 -22.32
C LEU A 336 17.54 -16.75 -21.03
N ASP A 337 17.03 -16.22 -19.91
CA ASP A 337 17.64 -16.25 -18.59
C ASP A 337 16.54 -16.25 -17.51
N ALA A 338 16.36 -17.40 -16.86
CA ALA A 338 15.37 -17.61 -15.80
C ALA A 338 15.82 -16.91 -14.50
N SER A 339 15.87 -15.59 -14.55
CA SER A 339 16.29 -14.72 -13.45
C SER A 339 15.07 -14.29 -12.61
N ALA A 340 15.27 -14.13 -11.30
CA ALA A 340 14.21 -13.66 -10.41
C ALA A 340 13.63 -12.31 -10.83
N ALA A 341 14.46 -11.39 -11.35
CA ALA A 341 14.03 -10.09 -11.86
C ALA A 341 13.13 -10.21 -13.11
N GLY A 342 13.45 -11.12 -14.03
CA GLY A 342 12.61 -11.38 -15.20
C GLY A 342 11.23 -11.93 -14.82
N HIS A 343 11.21 -12.93 -13.91
CA HIS A 343 9.96 -13.51 -13.41
C HIS A 343 9.11 -12.50 -12.61
N LEU A 344 9.74 -11.61 -11.84
CA LEU A 344 9.05 -10.52 -11.13
C LEU A 344 8.32 -9.58 -12.11
N LEU A 345 9.01 -9.10 -13.15
CA LEU A 345 8.42 -8.20 -14.14
C LEU A 345 7.33 -8.88 -14.96
N LEU A 346 7.52 -10.15 -15.33
CA LEU A 346 6.51 -10.93 -16.03
C LEU A 346 5.25 -11.10 -15.16
N GLY A 347 5.43 -11.46 -13.88
CA GLY A 347 4.34 -11.55 -12.91
C GLY A 347 3.59 -10.21 -12.75
N GLU A 348 4.31 -9.09 -12.70
CA GLU A 348 3.69 -7.76 -12.63
C GLU A 348 2.90 -7.40 -13.91
N ALA A 349 3.44 -7.69 -15.10
CA ALA A 349 2.73 -7.45 -16.36
C ALA A 349 1.45 -8.28 -16.47
N LEU A 350 1.52 -9.58 -16.13
CA LEU A 350 0.37 -10.49 -16.12
C LEU A 350 -0.70 -10.06 -15.12
N LEU A 351 -0.30 -9.57 -13.95
CA LEU A 351 -1.21 -8.98 -12.96
C LEU A 351 -1.99 -7.81 -13.56
N LYS A 352 -1.31 -6.89 -14.26
CA LYS A 352 -1.96 -5.71 -14.89
C LYS A 352 -2.89 -6.09 -16.05
N LEU A 353 -2.63 -7.21 -16.72
CA LEU A 353 -3.49 -7.80 -17.74
C LEU A 353 -4.64 -8.64 -17.16
N GLY A 354 -4.73 -8.79 -15.84
CA GLY A 354 -5.78 -9.59 -15.17
C GLY A 354 -5.55 -11.11 -15.23
N ARG A 355 -4.39 -11.58 -15.68
CA ARG A 355 -3.99 -13.00 -15.73
C ARG A 355 -3.44 -13.45 -14.37
N THR A 356 -4.30 -13.48 -13.37
CA THR A 356 -3.93 -13.68 -11.95
C THR A 356 -3.24 -15.02 -11.68
N GLN A 357 -3.70 -16.12 -12.28
CA GLN A 357 -3.13 -17.45 -12.03
C GLN A 357 -1.71 -17.61 -12.58
N GLU A 358 -1.47 -17.10 -13.80
CA GLU A 358 -0.12 -17.09 -14.39
C GLU A 358 0.79 -16.18 -13.55
N ALA A 359 0.30 -15.00 -13.17
CA ALA A 359 1.09 -14.07 -12.37
C ALA A 359 1.50 -14.63 -11.00
N GLU A 360 0.62 -15.35 -10.30
CA GLU A 360 0.97 -16.02 -9.05
C GLU A 360 2.11 -17.03 -9.25
N THR A 361 2.07 -17.79 -10.35
CA THR A 361 3.09 -18.79 -10.69
C THR A 361 4.45 -18.12 -10.92
N GLU A 362 4.48 -17.04 -11.70
CA GLU A 362 5.70 -16.29 -11.98
C GLU A 362 6.29 -15.62 -10.73
N LEU A 363 5.45 -15.01 -9.89
CA LEU A 363 5.89 -14.38 -8.64
C LEU A 363 6.45 -15.39 -7.64
N ARG A 364 5.83 -16.58 -7.51
CA ARG A 364 6.37 -17.67 -6.68
C ARG A 364 7.69 -18.20 -7.24
N THR A 365 7.83 -18.27 -8.56
CA THR A 365 9.10 -18.66 -9.21
C THR A 365 10.20 -17.63 -8.94
N ALA A 366 9.88 -16.33 -9.00
CA ALA A 366 10.83 -15.27 -8.64
C ALA A 366 11.33 -15.41 -7.19
N ILE A 367 10.43 -15.72 -6.25
CA ILE A 367 10.78 -15.97 -4.83
C ILE A 367 11.60 -17.26 -4.66
N ALA A 368 11.32 -18.30 -5.44
CA ALA A 368 12.09 -19.55 -5.40
C ALA A 368 13.52 -19.38 -5.92
N LEU A 369 13.70 -18.54 -6.95
CA LEU A 369 15.01 -18.21 -7.52
C LEU A 369 15.81 -17.25 -6.65
N ASP A 370 15.13 -16.35 -5.93
CA ASP A 370 15.73 -15.43 -4.97
C ASP A 370 14.85 -15.33 -3.72
N ALA A 371 15.21 -16.14 -2.71
CA ALA A 371 14.50 -16.18 -1.45
C ALA A 371 14.61 -14.87 -0.65
N GLU A 372 15.49 -13.92 -1.01
CA GLU A 372 15.58 -12.61 -0.37
C GLU A 372 14.85 -11.51 -1.18
N ASN A 373 14.14 -11.86 -2.26
CA ASN A 373 13.42 -10.89 -3.08
C ASN A 373 12.16 -10.35 -2.36
N VAL A 374 12.30 -9.16 -1.78
CA VAL A 374 11.25 -8.44 -1.04
C VAL A 374 10.13 -7.96 -1.97
N ASP A 375 10.49 -7.44 -3.16
CA ASP A 375 9.52 -6.89 -4.12
C ASP A 375 8.58 -7.97 -4.66
N ALA A 376 9.11 -9.16 -4.98
CA ALA A 376 8.31 -10.29 -5.42
C ALA A 376 7.31 -10.76 -4.35
N ARG A 377 7.73 -10.76 -3.07
CA ARG A 377 6.81 -11.06 -1.95
C ARG A 377 5.73 -10.01 -1.78
N ALA A 378 6.08 -8.72 -1.88
CA ALA A 378 5.10 -7.64 -1.78
C ALA A 378 4.07 -7.71 -2.91
N ARG A 379 4.51 -7.97 -4.15
CA ARG A 379 3.63 -8.14 -5.31
C ARG A 379 2.74 -9.39 -5.20
N LEU A 380 3.29 -10.50 -4.70
CA LEU A 380 2.51 -11.71 -4.42
C LEU A 380 1.46 -11.45 -3.34
N ALA A 381 1.83 -10.74 -2.27
CA ALA A 381 0.89 -10.38 -1.21
C ALA A 381 -0.24 -9.48 -1.71
N ASP A 382 0.04 -8.52 -2.59
CA ASP A 382 -0.99 -7.69 -3.23
C ASP A 382 -1.98 -8.54 -4.05
N LEU A 383 -1.46 -9.52 -4.82
CA LEU A 383 -2.28 -10.49 -5.57
C LEU A 383 -3.17 -11.30 -4.62
N LEU A 384 -2.58 -11.89 -3.58
CA LEU A 384 -3.27 -12.71 -2.59
C LEU A 384 -4.35 -11.91 -1.84
N ARG A 385 -4.05 -10.66 -1.46
CA ARG A 385 -4.99 -9.74 -0.82
C ARG A 385 -6.20 -9.47 -1.72
N ASN A 386 -5.96 -9.15 -3.00
CA ASN A 386 -7.03 -8.94 -3.97
C ASN A 386 -7.88 -10.22 -4.20
N GLY A 387 -7.28 -11.41 -4.07
CA GLY A 387 -7.97 -12.70 -4.10
C GLY A 387 -8.65 -13.10 -2.78
N GLY A 388 -8.63 -12.25 -1.73
CA GLY A 388 -9.23 -12.53 -0.42
C GLY A 388 -8.41 -13.47 0.48
N ARG A 389 -7.22 -13.90 0.07
CA ARG A 389 -6.31 -14.78 0.83
C ARG A 389 -5.47 -13.98 1.82
N LEU A 390 -6.14 -13.25 2.71
CA LEU A 390 -5.52 -12.24 3.60
C LEU A 390 -4.44 -12.80 4.53
N ALA A 391 -4.63 -14.02 5.06
CA ALA A 391 -3.65 -14.65 5.95
C ALA A 391 -2.34 -15.02 5.23
N GLU A 392 -2.44 -15.49 3.99
CA GLU A 392 -1.25 -15.79 3.17
C GLU A 392 -0.55 -14.51 2.72
N ALA A 393 -1.32 -13.47 2.36
CA ALA A 393 -0.77 -12.15 2.05
C ALA A 393 0.05 -11.59 3.22
N GLU A 394 -0.49 -11.65 4.44
CA GLU A 394 0.20 -11.22 5.65
C GLU A 394 1.47 -12.02 5.92
N ALA A 395 1.44 -13.35 5.74
CA ALA A 395 2.62 -14.19 5.88
C ALA A 395 3.72 -13.80 4.89
N CYS A 396 3.38 -13.60 3.61
CA CYS A 396 4.33 -13.14 2.60
C CYS A 396 4.97 -11.78 2.96
N LEU A 397 4.18 -10.85 3.49
CA LEU A 397 4.69 -9.53 3.91
C LEU A 397 5.52 -9.61 5.20
N GLY A 398 5.14 -10.48 6.14
CA GLY A 398 5.92 -10.77 7.35
C GLY A 398 7.30 -11.35 7.02
N GLU A 399 7.38 -12.28 6.06
CA GLU A 399 8.65 -12.77 5.53
C GLU A 399 9.45 -11.66 4.83
N ALA A 400 8.78 -10.81 4.04
CA ALA A 400 9.42 -9.68 3.38
C ALA A 400 10.04 -8.71 4.40
N LEU A 401 9.36 -8.44 5.52
CA LEU A 401 9.90 -7.62 6.61
C LEU A 401 10.96 -8.34 7.46
N ALA A 402 10.95 -9.67 7.53
CA ALA A 402 12.04 -10.41 8.16
C ALA A 402 13.35 -10.30 7.36
N ILE A 403 13.24 -10.14 6.04
CA ILE A 403 14.38 -9.90 5.13
C ILE A 403 14.80 -8.43 5.17
N ASP A 404 13.85 -7.51 5.00
CA ASP A 404 14.05 -6.07 5.06
C ASP A 404 13.00 -5.39 5.95
N PRO A 405 13.33 -5.16 7.25
CA PRO A 405 12.41 -4.53 8.19
C PRO A 405 11.98 -3.11 7.81
N GLU A 406 12.71 -2.45 6.91
CA GLU A 406 12.46 -1.07 6.49
C GLU A 406 11.78 -0.98 5.12
N SER A 407 11.37 -2.11 4.52
CA SER A 407 10.76 -2.14 3.19
C SER A 407 9.43 -1.36 3.14
N PRO A 408 9.36 -0.23 2.41
CA PRO A 408 8.13 0.55 2.32
C PRO A 408 7.00 -0.23 1.64
N ALA A 409 7.31 -1.03 0.62
CA ALA A 409 6.34 -1.85 -0.09
C ALA A 409 5.68 -2.88 0.84
N ALA A 410 6.48 -3.55 1.68
CA ALA A 410 5.96 -4.54 2.62
C ALA A 410 5.14 -3.89 3.75
N ILE A 411 5.59 -2.75 4.30
CA ILE A 411 4.84 -2.03 5.36
C ILE A 411 3.50 -1.50 4.82
N LEU A 412 3.50 -0.89 3.64
CA LEU A 412 2.27 -0.42 3.00
C LEU A 412 1.33 -1.58 2.65
N GLY A 413 1.88 -2.69 2.16
CA GLY A 413 1.12 -3.92 1.93
C GLY A 413 0.44 -4.42 3.21
N LEU A 414 1.15 -4.45 4.35
CA LEU A 414 0.57 -4.85 5.63
C LEU A 414 -0.55 -3.91 6.07
N ALA A 415 -0.38 -2.59 5.91
CA ALA A 415 -1.44 -1.64 6.23
C ALA A 415 -2.73 -1.93 5.44
N LEU A 416 -2.61 -2.27 4.14
CA LEU A 416 -3.75 -2.64 3.31
C LEU A 416 -4.38 -3.97 3.75
N VAL A 417 -3.57 -4.98 4.10
CA VAL A 417 -4.07 -6.25 4.62
C VAL A 417 -4.81 -6.05 5.95
N GLN A 418 -4.27 -5.28 6.90
CA GLN A 418 -4.94 -5.02 8.17
C GLN A 418 -6.24 -4.25 8.01
N ARG A 419 -6.29 -3.28 7.10
CA ARG A 419 -7.54 -2.62 6.72
C ARG A 419 -8.58 -3.64 6.24
N ASP A 420 -8.22 -4.52 5.32
CA ASP A 420 -9.14 -5.50 4.72
C ASP A 420 -9.58 -6.58 5.75
N ARG A 421 -8.78 -6.80 6.81
CA ARG A 421 -9.17 -7.61 7.98
C ARG A 421 -10.07 -6.87 8.98
N GLY A 422 -10.37 -5.59 8.76
CA GLY A 422 -11.16 -4.77 9.67
C GLY A 422 -10.40 -4.34 10.92
N GLN A 423 -9.07 -4.24 10.84
CA GLN A 423 -8.18 -3.79 11.93
C GLN A 423 -7.59 -2.41 11.60
N PRO A 424 -8.40 -1.33 11.66
CA PRO A 424 -7.97 -0.01 11.21
C PRO A 424 -6.84 0.58 12.05
N ASP A 425 -6.77 0.30 13.36
CA ASP A 425 -5.71 0.81 14.22
C ASP A 425 -4.34 0.21 13.87
N ALA A 426 -4.28 -1.11 13.62
CA ALA A 426 -3.06 -1.77 13.15
C ALA A 426 -2.63 -1.22 11.77
N ALA A 427 -3.59 -0.95 10.88
CA ALA A 427 -3.30 -0.32 9.59
C ALA A 427 -2.71 1.10 9.75
N ILE A 428 -3.26 1.89 10.68
CA ILE A 428 -2.76 3.23 11.03
C ILE A 428 -1.32 3.14 11.56
N GLU A 429 -1.04 2.22 12.47
CA GLU A 429 0.31 2.02 13.03
C GLU A 429 1.35 1.71 11.95
N HIS A 430 1.00 0.83 10.99
CA HIS A 430 1.88 0.53 9.85
C HIS A 430 2.10 1.74 8.95
N LEU A 431 1.05 2.53 8.65
CA LEU A 431 1.19 3.74 7.83
C LEU A 431 2.03 4.82 8.53
N GLU A 432 1.87 4.99 9.84
CA GLU A 432 2.72 5.87 10.63
C GLU A 432 4.17 5.37 10.69
N HIS A 433 4.38 4.06 10.76
CA HIS A 433 5.70 3.47 10.68
C HIS A 433 6.38 3.75 9.33
N ALA A 434 5.65 3.58 8.22
CA ALA A 434 6.16 3.92 6.90
C ALA A 434 6.61 5.39 6.83
N LEU A 435 5.80 6.32 7.35
CA LEU A 435 6.16 7.75 7.41
C LEU A 435 7.39 8.05 8.27
N ARG A 436 7.64 7.27 9.34
CA ARG A 436 8.85 7.43 10.16
C ARG A 436 10.12 7.00 9.42
N LEU A 437 10.05 5.90 8.66
CA LEU A 437 11.21 5.32 7.97
C LEU A 437 11.68 6.16 6.78
N ALA A 438 10.73 6.73 6.04
CA ALA A 438 11.05 7.74 5.05
C ALA A 438 10.16 8.96 5.30
N PRO A 439 10.65 9.97 6.03
CA PRO A 439 9.94 11.24 6.24
C PRO A 439 9.65 12.00 4.94
N GLY A 440 10.34 11.63 3.86
CA GLY A 440 10.07 12.08 2.49
C GLY A 440 9.07 11.23 1.71
N LEU A 441 8.51 10.15 2.29
CA LEU A 441 7.43 9.38 1.69
C LEU A 441 6.26 10.34 1.47
N GLY A 442 5.97 10.52 0.18
CA GLY A 442 5.28 11.68 -0.34
C GLY A 442 3.84 11.79 0.14
N GLY A 443 3.15 12.83 -0.32
CA GLY A 443 1.77 13.08 0.06
C GLY A 443 0.79 11.93 -0.18
N GLN A 444 1.16 10.86 -0.90
CA GLN A 444 0.35 9.64 -1.08
C GLN A 444 0.21 8.83 0.22
N THR A 445 1.28 8.61 0.98
CA THR A 445 1.19 7.87 2.25
C THR A 445 0.40 8.66 3.28
N LEU A 446 0.59 9.99 3.33
CA LEU A 446 -0.23 10.88 4.17
C LEU A 446 -1.71 10.83 3.78
N GLN A 447 -2.02 10.75 2.48
CA GLN A 447 -3.39 10.59 2.00
C GLN A 447 -3.97 9.24 2.45
N GLN A 448 -3.26 8.13 2.29
CA GLN A 448 -3.71 6.81 2.74
C GLN A 448 -3.94 6.75 4.25
N LEU A 449 -3.04 7.37 5.04
CA LEU A 449 -3.22 7.50 6.49
C LEU A 449 -4.46 8.32 6.82
N ALA A 450 -4.70 9.44 6.12
CA ALA A 450 -5.89 10.25 6.32
C ALA A 450 -7.19 9.48 5.97
N ASP A 451 -7.19 8.72 4.87
CA ASP A 451 -8.29 7.86 4.47
C ASP A 451 -8.60 6.83 5.58
N MET A 452 -7.56 6.20 6.17
CA MET A 452 -7.73 5.23 7.26
C MET A 452 -8.18 5.87 8.58
N LEU A 453 -7.65 7.04 8.94
CA LEU A 453 -8.10 7.79 10.12
C LEU A 453 -9.58 8.18 9.99
N ARG A 454 -10.01 8.60 8.80
CA ARG A 454 -11.41 8.89 8.51
C ARG A 454 -12.29 7.64 8.63
N TYR A 455 -11.81 6.50 8.13
CA TYR A 455 -12.50 5.21 8.28
C TYR A 455 -12.65 4.81 9.75
N ALA A 456 -11.60 5.03 10.56
CA ALA A 456 -11.55 4.76 12.00
C ALA A 456 -12.29 5.79 12.90
N ASP A 457 -13.07 6.71 12.31
CA ASP A 457 -13.77 7.80 13.03
C ASP A 457 -12.85 8.81 13.76
N ARG A 458 -11.56 8.88 13.41
CA ARG A 458 -10.57 9.85 13.93
C ARG A 458 -10.52 11.11 13.05
N ILE A 459 -11.67 11.76 12.90
CA ILE A 459 -11.92 12.83 11.92
C ILE A 459 -10.97 14.04 12.04
N PRO A 460 -10.66 14.59 13.23
CA PRO A 460 -9.73 15.72 13.34
C PRO A 460 -8.30 15.38 12.90
N GLU A 461 -7.85 14.17 13.21
CA GLU A 461 -6.52 13.69 12.81
C GLU A 461 -6.46 13.47 11.29
N ALA A 462 -7.53 12.93 10.69
CA ALA A 462 -7.64 12.78 9.24
C ALA A 462 -7.49 14.14 8.52
N GLU A 463 -8.19 15.19 9.01
CA GLU A 463 -8.04 16.54 8.46
C GLU A 463 -6.59 17.03 8.54
N GLN A 464 -5.94 16.84 9.69
CA GLN A 464 -4.54 17.25 9.88
C GLN A 464 -3.63 16.56 8.86
N ARG A 465 -3.82 15.25 8.61
CA ARG A 465 -3.01 14.50 7.64
C ARG A 465 -3.28 14.92 6.20
N TYR A 466 -4.52 15.20 5.80
CA TYR A 466 -4.79 15.76 4.47
C TYR A 466 -4.18 17.15 4.29
N ARG A 467 -4.26 18.02 5.30
CA ARG A 467 -3.62 19.35 5.24
C ARG A 467 -2.09 19.23 5.14
N GLN A 468 -1.48 18.25 5.80
CA GLN A 468 -0.05 17.92 5.62
C GLN A 468 0.23 17.43 4.19
N ALA A 469 -0.59 16.53 3.65
CA ALA A 469 -0.46 16.02 2.29
C ALA A 469 -0.54 17.14 1.23
N LEU A 470 -1.41 18.14 1.42
CA LEU A 470 -1.52 19.31 0.54
C LEU A 470 -0.29 20.23 0.57
N LYS A 471 0.47 20.26 1.68
CA LYS A 471 1.75 21.00 1.70
C LYS A 471 2.77 20.37 0.75
N ALA A 472 2.78 19.04 0.65
CA ALA A 472 3.68 18.31 -0.24
C ALA A 472 3.19 18.30 -1.70
N ARG A 473 1.87 18.25 -1.92
CA ARG A 473 1.23 18.26 -3.24
C ARG A 473 0.13 19.32 -3.30
N PRO A 474 0.49 20.61 -3.49
CA PRO A 474 -0.49 21.67 -3.61
C PRO A 474 -1.44 21.38 -4.79
N ASP A 475 -2.73 21.55 -4.56
CA ASP A 475 -3.79 21.37 -5.56
C ASP A 475 -3.93 19.98 -6.18
N ASP A 476 -3.40 18.92 -5.55
CA ASP A 476 -3.67 17.54 -5.99
C ASP A 476 -5.19 17.23 -5.84
N PRO A 477 -5.90 16.92 -6.94
CA PRO A 477 -7.35 16.70 -6.89
C PRO A 477 -7.78 15.57 -5.95
N ARG A 478 -6.99 14.50 -5.80
CA ARG A 478 -7.33 13.38 -4.89
C ARG A 478 -7.24 13.82 -3.44
N VAL A 479 -6.20 14.58 -3.08
CA VAL A 479 -6.03 15.08 -1.72
C VAL A 479 -7.10 16.12 -1.38
N LEU A 480 -7.42 17.02 -2.33
CA LEU A 480 -8.49 18.01 -2.16
C LEU A 480 -9.87 17.35 -1.98
N VAL A 481 -10.17 16.31 -2.75
CA VAL A 481 -11.42 15.54 -2.58
C VAL A 481 -11.46 14.87 -1.21
N GLY A 482 -10.40 14.20 -0.78
CA GLY A 482 -10.33 13.59 0.55
C GLY A 482 -10.56 14.59 1.68
N LEU A 483 -9.91 15.77 1.60
CA LEU A 483 -10.13 16.85 2.55
C LEU A 483 -11.57 17.38 2.50
N ALA A 484 -12.15 17.55 1.31
CA ALA A 484 -13.52 18.02 1.15
C ALA A 484 -14.53 17.07 1.82
N LEU A 485 -14.33 15.75 1.69
CA LEU A 485 -15.18 14.75 2.34
C LEU A 485 -15.05 14.80 3.88
N VAL A 486 -13.83 14.95 4.41
CA VAL A 486 -13.62 15.12 5.87
C VAL A 486 -14.26 16.41 6.38
N LEU A 487 -14.13 17.52 5.67
CA LEU A 487 -14.80 18.79 6.01
C LEU A 487 -16.33 18.63 5.96
N GLY A 488 -16.84 17.88 4.98
CA GLY A 488 -18.25 17.53 4.88
C GLY A 488 -18.75 16.66 6.04
N ASP A 489 -17.92 15.74 6.55
CA ASP A 489 -18.24 14.95 7.76
C ASP A 489 -18.32 15.83 9.02
N GLN A 490 -17.61 16.97 9.03
CA GLN A 490 -17.66 18.00 10.08
C GLN A 490 -18.72 19.10 9.83
N LEU A 491 -19.56 18.97 8.79
CA LEU A 491 -20.56 19.95 8.38
C LEU A 491 -19.99 21.31 7.90
N ARG A 492 -18.70 21.38 7.55
CA ARG A 492 -18.00 22.58 7.04
C ARG A 492 -18.06 22.66 5.51
N TYR A 493 -19.27 22.74 4.96
CA TYR A 493 -19.47 22.60 3.50
C TYR A 493 -18.92 23.74 2.67
N ALA A 494 -18.84 24.96 3.20
CA ALA A 494 -18.24 26.08 2.47
C ALA A 494 -16.79 25.75 2.11
N GLU A 495 -15.98 25.37 3.12
CA GLU A 495 -14.60 24.94 2.90
C GLU A 495 -14.50 23.66 2.07
N ALA A 496 -15.47 22.75 2.20
CA ALA A 496 -15.51 21.53 1.37
C ALA A 496 -15.71 21.88 -0.12
N PHE A 497 -16.64 22.79 -0.43
CA PHE A 497 -16.85 23.25 -1.81
C PHE A 497 -15.66 24.06 -2.33
N ASP A 498 -14.98 24.86 -1.50
CA ASP A 498 -13.74 25.53 -1.89
C ASP A 498 -12.65 24.52 -2.33
N CYS A 499 -12.54 23.38 -1.62
CA CYS A 499 -11.63 22.31 -2.01
C CYS A 499 -12.03 21.67 -3.35
N ILE A 500 -13.32 21.42 -3.56
CA ILE A 500 -13.85 20.88 -4.82
C ILE A 500 -13.60 21.85 -5.98
N ASP A 501 -13.86 23.14 -5.79
CA ASP A 501 -13.71 24.14 -6.85
C ASP A 501 -12.23 24.31 -7.23
N ARG A 502 -11.32 24.29 -6.25
CA ARG A 502 -9.87 24.23 -6.52
C ARG A 502 -9.47 22.98 -7.32
N ALA A 503 -10.03 21.82 -6.99
CA ALA A 503 -9.75 20.58 -7.71
C ALA A 503 -10.27 20.63 -9.16
N LEU A 504 -11.47 21.20 -9.37
CA LEU A 504 -12.07 21.39 -10.70
C LEU A 504 -11.33 22.44 -11.53
N GLN A 505 -10.76 23.49 -10.93
CA GLN A 505 -9.90 24.45 -11.65
C GLN A 505 -8.68 23.77 -12.28
N ARG A 506 -8.12 22.73 -11.62
CA ARG A 506 -7.01 21.95 -12.18
C ARG A 506 -7.47 20.91 -13.20
N LYS A 507 -8.59 20.24 -12.94
CA LYS A 507 -9.17 19.22 -13.84
C LYS A 507 -10.70 19.36 -13.93
N PRO A 508 -11.21 20.20 -14.85
CA PRO A 508 -12.64 20.53 -14.91
C PRO A 508 -13.59 19.34 -15.14
N ALA A 509 -13.12 18.32 -15.86
CA ALA A 509 -13.90 17.13 -16.19
C ALA A 509 -13.44 15.88 -15.40
N SER A 510 -12.87 16.05 -14.20
CA SER A 510 -12.44 14.90 -13.40
C SER A 510 -13.67 14.14 -12.84
N PRO A 511 -13.89 12.87 -13.22
CA PRO A 511 -15.04 12.08 -12.75
C PRO A 511 -15.08 11.98 -11.23
N HIS A 512 -13.93 11.68 -10.62
CA HIS A 512 -13.76 11.57 -9.17
C HIS A 512 -14.16 12.86 -8.42
N VAL A 513 -13.73 14.03 -8.91
CA VAL A 513 -14.04 15.33 -8.28
C VAL A 513 -15.52 15.69 -8.47
N LEU A 514 -16.08 15.46 -9.65
CA LEU A 514 -17.50 15.68 -9.95
C LEU A 514 -18.41 14.75 -9.13
N GLY A 515 -18.00 13.49 -8.93
CA GLY A 515 -18.67 12.54 -8.04
C GLY A 515 -18.69 13.03 -6.59
N ALA A 516 -17.55 13.47 -6.06
CA ALA A 516 -17.47 14.05 -4.72
C ALA A 516 -18.31 15.34 -4.58
N LYS A 517 -18.35 16.19 -5.61
CA LYS A 517 -19.23 17.35 -5.67
C LYS A 517 -20.70 16.93 -5.57
N GLY A 518 -21.12 15.92 -6.33
CA GLY A 518 -22.47 15.38 -6.28
C GLY A 518 -22.87 14.90 -4.88
N LEU A 519 -21.97 14.20 -4.18
CA LEU A 519 -22.18 13.76 -2.80
C LEU A 519 -22.40 14.95 -1.85
N LEU A 520 -21.56 15.98 -1.91
CA LEU A 520 -21.69 17.17 -1.06
C LEU A 520 -22.97 17.97 -1.38
N LEU A 521 -23.38 18.02 -2.65
CA LEU A 521 -24.63 18.66 -3.08
C LEU A 521 -25.86 17.91 -2.52
N GLU A 522 -25.85 16.57 -2.51
CA GLU A 522 -26.92 15.78 -1.88
C GLU A 522 -27.04 16.08 -0.38
N LEU A 523 -25.90 16.15 0.31
CA LEU A 523 -25.84 16.40 1.76
C LEU A 523 -26.30 17.82 2.14
N THR A 524 -26.29 18.73 1.17
CA THR A 524 -26.72 20.12 1.30
C THR A 524 -28.07 20.38 0.62
N GLY A 525 -28.82 19.33 0.27
CA GLY A 525 -30.19 19.44 -0.26
C GLY A 525 -30.31 19.94 -1.71
N ARG A 526 -29.18 20.19 -2.40
CA ARG A 526 -29.09 20.70 -3.78
C ARG A 526 -29.23 19.58 -4.82
N ARG A 527 -30.35 18.86 -4.75
CA ARG A 527 -30.56 17.55 -5.42
C ARG A 527 -30.46 17.61 -6.94
N GLY A 528 -31.07 18.62 -7.56
CA GLY A 528 -31.02 18.79 -9.01
C GLY A 528 -29.58 18.99 -9.51
N GLU A 529 -28.80 19.79 -8.78
CA GLU A 529 -27.37 20.00 -9.09
C GLU A 529 -26.54 18.74 -8.81
N ALA A 530 -26.87 17.98 -7.78
CA ALA A 530 -26.19 16.71 -7.49
C ALA A 530 -26.37 15.69 -8.62
N GLU A 531 -27.61 15.49 -9.09
CA GLU A 531 -27.91 14.62 -10.23
C GLU A 531 -27.18 15.07 -11.50
N GLN A 532 -27.09 16.37 -11.75
CA GLN A 532 -26.31 16.93 -12.86
C GLN A 532 -24.79 16.67 -12.71
N ALA A 533 -24.26 16.80 -11.49
CA ALA A 533 -22.84 16.55 -11.20
C ALA A 533 -22.47 15.07 -11.40
N PHE A 534 -23.31 14.14 -10.91
CA PHE A 534 -23.11 12.71 -11.15
C PHE A 534 -23.22 12.37 -12.64
N ALA A 535 -24.21 12.93 -13.35
CA ALA A 535 -24.34 12.73 -14.79
C ALA A 535 -23.13 13.28 -15.57
N ALA A 536 -22.55 14.41 -15.13
CA ALA A 536 -21.33 14.96 -15.72
C ALA A 536 -20.11 14.07 -15.46
N ALA A 537 -19.98 13.51 -14.25
CA ALA A 537 -18.95 12.54 -13.93
C ALA A 537 -19.04 11.29 -14.83
N LEU A 538 -20.24 10.73 -15.02
CA LEU A 538 -20.45 9.56 -15.89
C LEU A 538 -20.27 9.84 -17.38
N ARG A 539 -20.45 11.09 -17.83
CA ARG A 539 -20.07 11.46 -19.20
C ARG A 539 -18.55 11.45 -19.40
N ALA A 540 -17.80 11.78 -18.35
CA ALA A 540 -16.34 11.79 -18.39
C ALA A 540 -15.75 10.38 -18.20
N ASP A 541 -16.39 9.53 -17.40
CA ASP A 541 -16.07 8.11 -17.25
C ASP A 541 -17.35 7.27 -17.10
N PRO A 542 -17.87 6.69 -18.20
CA PRO A 542 -19.06 5.85 -18.17
C PRO A 542 -18.89 4.55 -17.36
N GLY A 543 -17.65 4.14 -17.07
CA GLY A 543 -17.33 2.92 -16.33
C GLY A 543 -17.26 3.11 -14.81
N ASP A 544 -17.40 4.33 -14.29
CA ASP A 544 -17.31 4.63 -12.86
C ASP A 544 -18.55 4.12 -12.09
N LEU A 545 -18.42 2.91 -11.54
CA LEU A 545 -19.48 2.21 -10.82
C LEU A 545 -19.90 2.92 -9.53
N ASP A 546 -18.97 3.56 -8.82
CA ASP A 546 -19.26 4.26 -7.57
C ASP A 546 -20.12 5.51 -7.83
N VAL A 547 -19.78 6.27 -8.87
CA VAL A 547 -20.59 7.43 -9.29
C VAL A 547 -21.97 6.99 -9.78
N ALA A 548 -22.05 5.92 -10.56
CA ALA A 548 -23.33 5.39 -11.05
C ALA A 548 -24.23 4.91 -9.91
N LEU A 549 -23.67 4.23 -8.90
CA LEU A 549 -24.39 3.84 -7.69
C LEU A 549 -24.88 5.06 -6.89
N ASN A 550 -24.05 6.09 -6.73
CA ASN A 550 -24.43 7.32 -6.02
C ASN A 550 -25.58 8.06 -6.73
N LEU A 551 -25.58 8.08 -8.06
CA LEU A 551 -26.70 8.59 -8.84
C LEU A 551 -27.98 7.77 -8.61
N ALA A 552 -27.88 6.43 -8.57
CA ALA A 552 -29.02 5.56 -8.30
C ALA A 552 -29.61 5.82 -6.90
N ILE A 553 -28.76 5.99 -5.88
CA ILE A 553 -29.17 6.35 -4.52
C ILE A 553 -29.85 7.73 -4.48
N CYS A 554 -29.31 8.72 -5.22
CA CYS A 554 -29.91 10.03 -5.38
C CYS A 554 -31.33 9.92 -5.99
N ARG A 555 -31.50 9.06 -7.01
CA ARG A 555 -32.81 8.79 -7.64
C ARG A 555 -33.79 8.09 -6.71
N LEU A 556 -33.36 7.08 -5.95
CA LEU A 556 -34.18 6.42 -4.92
C LEU A 556 -34.68 7.44 -3.87
N ARG A 557 -33.80 8.33 -3.41
CA ARG A 557 -34.16 9.40 -2.46
C ARG A 557 -35.25 10.32 -3.04
N GLN A 558 -35.19 10.60 -4.34
CA GLN A 558 -36.18 11.38 -5.08
C GLN A 558 -37.43 10.59 -5.47
N ARG A 559 -37.56 9.31 -5.06
CA ARG A 559 -38.65 8.39 -5.42
C ARG A 559 -38.74 8.07 -6.92
N LYS A 560 -37.63 8.19 -7.65
CA LYS A 560 -37.48 7.67 -9.02
C LYS A 560 -37.11 6.18 -8.94
N LEU A 561 -38.08 5.35 -8.59
CA LEU A 561 -37.86 3.98 -8.11
C LEU A 561 -37.28 3.04 -9.17
N GLU A 562 -37.82 3.03 -10.39
CA GLU A 562 -37.39 2.10 -11.44
C GLU A 562 -35.90 2.26 -11.78
N ASP A 563 -35.48 3.48 -12.13
CA ASP A 563 -34.07 3.80 -12.40
C ASP A 563 -33.20 3.64 -11.15
N GLY A 564 -33.75 3.99 -9.99
CA GLY A 564 -33.07 3.88 -8.71
C GLY A 564 -32.71 2.43 -8.37
N TRP A 565 -33.65 1.50 -8.48
CA TRP A 565 -33.40 0.09 -8.18
C TRP A 565 -32.47 -0.57 -9.19
N LYS A 566 -32.68 -0.32 -10.50
CA LYS A 566 -31.79 -0.84 -11.55
C LYS A 566 -30.34 -0.41 -11.32
N GLY A 567 -30.13 0.87 -11.00
CA GLY A 567 -28.80 1.39 -10.69
C GLY A 567 -28.26 0.93 -9.33
N PHE A 568 -29.13 0.65 -8.35
CA PHE A 568 -28.72 0.18 -7.03
C PHE A 568 -28.11 -1.23 -7.07
N GLU A 569 -28.40 -2.04 -8.10
CA GLU A 569 -27.72 -3.32 -8.34
C GLU A 569 -26.22 -3.16 -8.63
N LEU A 570 -25.76 -1.97 -9.05
CA LEU A 570 -24.34 -1.71 -9.28
C LEU A 570 -23.49 -1.85 -8.01
N ARG A 571 -24.10 -1.71 -6.83
CA ARG A 571 -23.43 -1.96 -5.53
C ARG A 571 -22.76 -3.33 -5.47
N ARG A 572 -23.25 -4.30 -6.27
CA ARG A 572 -22.69 -5.65 -6.37
C ARG A 572 -21.27 -5.71 -6.92
N LYS A 573 -20.88 -4.66 -7.64
CA LYS A 573 -19.62 -4.58 -8.39
C LYS A 573 -18.66 -3.52 -7.84
N THR A 574 -19.05 -2.78 -6.80
CA THR A 574 -18.22 -1.74 -6.17
C THR A 574 -17.30 -2.32 -5.10
N ASP A 575 -16.08 -1.80 -4.98
CA ASP A 575 -15.04 -2.26 -4.05
C ASP A 575 -15.51 -2.35 -2.59
N HIS A 576 -16.39 -1.44 -2.16
CA HIS A 576 -16.97 -1.39 -0.81
C HIS A 576 -17.79 -2.64 -0.44
N PHE A 577 -18.25 -3.40 -1.44
CA PHE A 577 -19.05 -4.61 -1.26
C PHE A 577 -18.39 -5.87 -1.83
N VAL A 578 -17.17 -5.77 -2.38
CA VAL A 578 -16.38 -6.94 -2.77
C VAL A 578 -16.17 -7.84 -1.54
N GLY A 579 -16.35 -9.15 -1.72
CA GLY A 579 -16.31 -10.14 -0.63
C GLY A 579 -17.56 -10.22 0.24
N ARG A 580 -18.60 -9.40 -0.01
CA ARG A 580 -19.93 -9.56 0.64
C ARG A 580 -20.87 -10.49 -0.13
N TYR A 581 -20.66 -10.63 -1.43
CA TYR A 581 -21.41 -11.54 -2.29
C TYR A 581 -20.74 -12.92 -2.29
N ARG A 582 -21.54 -13.93 -2.05
CA ARG A 582 -21.08 -15.31 -1.85
C ARG A 582 -21.33 -16.12 -3.10
N ASN A 583 -20.38 -16.99 -3.42
CA ASN A 583 -20.49 -17.92 -4.54
C ASN A 583 -21.25 -19.17 -4.07
N PHE A 584 -22.59 -19.11 -4.15
CA PHE A 584 -23.43 -20.27 -3.92
C PHE A 584 -23.58 -21.12 -5.20
N PRO A 585 -23.88 -22.43 -5.08
CA PRO A 585 -24.03 -23.33 -6.23
C PRO A 585 -25.38 -23.18 -6.95
N PHE A 586 -26.09 -22.07 -6.74
CA PHE A 586 -27.41 -21.79 -7.29
C PHE A 586 -27.34 -20.60 -8.25
N PRO A 587 -28.06 -20.61 -9.38
CA PRO A 587 -28.19 -19.46 -10.25
C PRO A 587 -28.84 -18.28 -9.53
N GLU A 588 -28.43 -17.07 -9.87
CA GLU A 588 -29.05 -15.84 -9.37
C GLU A 588 -30.43 -15.62 -10.01
N TRP A 589 -31.43 -15.36 -9.17
CA TRP A 589 -32.78 -15.00 -9.62
C TRP A 589 -32.78 -13.60 -10.21
N GLN A 590 -33.34 -13.44 -11.41
CA GLN A 590 -33.48 -12.18 -12.14
C GLN A 590 -34.96 -11.78 -12.33
N GLY A 591 -35.89 -12.46 -11.65
CA GLY A 591 -37.32 -12.21 -11.74
C GLY A 591 -38.11 -13.29 -12.49
N GLU A 592 -37.49 -14.43 -12.77
CA GLU A 592 -38.13 -15.60 -13.37
C GLU A 592 -39.35 -16.06 -12.55
N PRO A 593 -40.35 -16.72 -13.18
CA PRO A 593 -41.45 -17.36 -12.46
C PRO A 593 -40.93 -18.38 -11.43
N LEU A 594 -41.49 -18.37 -10.22
CA LEU A 594 -41.04 -19.19 -9.09
C LEU A 594 -42.04 -20.29 -8.71
N GLU A 595 -43.10 -20.48 -9.48
CA GLU A 595 -44.11 -21.52 -9.25
C GLU A 595 -43.43 -22.91 -9.25
N GLY A 596 -43.54 -23.63 -8.13
CA GLY A 596 -42.89 -24.94 -7.97
C GLY A 596 -41.38 -24.87 -7.65
N ARG A 597 -40.78 -23.68 -7.60
CA ARG A 597 -39.33 -23.47 -7.38
C ARG A 597 -38.99 -23.03 -5.96
N THR A 598 -37.81 -23.41 -5.50
CA THR A 598 -37.25 -22.99 -4.21
C THR A 598 -36.20 -21.89 -4.41
N ILE A 599 -36.15 -20.90 -3.51
CA ILE A 599 -35.16 -19.82 -3.59
C ILE A 599 -34.46 -19.60 -2.24
N LEU A 600 -33.14 -19.38 -2.29
CA LEU A 600 -32.33 -18.94 -1.16
C LEU A 600 -32.26 -17.41 -1.12
N VAL A 601 -32.71 -16.82 -0.02
CA VAL A 601 -32.50 -15.41 0.30
C VAL A 601 -31.37 -15.29 1.30
N TYR A 602 -30.40 -14.43 1.03
CA TYR A 602 -29.24 -14.26 1.90
C TYR A 602 -28.90 -12.79 2.18
N PRO A 603 -28.37 -12.46 3.38
CA PRO A 603 -28.04 -11.09 3.73
C PRO A 603 -26.65 -10.70 3.21
N GLU A 604 -26.54 -9.47 2.70
CA GLU A 604 -25.27 -8.86 2.25
C GLU A 604 -24.98 -7.49 2.91
N GLN A 605 -25.97 -6.90 3.59
CA GLN A 605 -25.91 -5.55 4.20
C GLN A 605 -26.04 -5.58 5.73
N GLY A 606 -26.35 -4.43 6.35
CA GLY A 606 -26.49 -4.30 7.80
C GLY A 606 -27.86 -4.76 8.32
N LEU A 607 -28.00 -4.89 9.65
CA LEU A 607 -29.23 -5.34 10.32
C LEU A 607 -30.47 -4.53 9.93
N GLY A 608 -30.36 -3.21 9.85
CA GLY A 608 -31.47 -2.34 9.47
C GLY A 608 -31.94 -2.58 8.02
N ASP A 609 -31.01 -2.89 7.12
CA ASP A 609 -31.31 -3.21 5.72
C ASP A 609 -31.99 -4.56 5.62
N GLU A 610 -31.49 -5.56 6.35
CA GLU A 610 -32.08 -6.90 6.43
C GLU A 610 -33.52 -6.86 6.93
N ILE A 611 -33.82 -6.06 7.96
CA ILE A 611 -35.19 -5.83 8.43
C ILE A 611 -36.03 -5.14 7.35
N MET A 612 -35.55 -4.03 6.79
CA MET A 612 -36.29 -3.24 5.81
C MET A 612 -36.68 -4.03 4.56
N TYR A 613 -35.70 -4.73 3.98
CA TYR A 613 -35.90 -5.58 2.81
C TYR A 613 -36.68 -6.86 3.14
N GLY A 614 -36.69 -7.27 4.42
CA GLY A 614 -37.56 -8.33 4.95
C GLY A 614 -39.05 -8.14 4.62
N SER A 615 -39.50 -6.89 4.37
CA SER A 615 -40.86 -6.65 3.89
C SER A 615 -41.21 -7.35 2.58
N CYS A 616 -40.23 -7.69 1.74
CA CYS A 616 -40.43 -8.41 0.48
C CYS A 616 -40.56 -9.92 0.64
N ILE A 617 -40.28 -10.48 1.84
CA ILE A 617 -40.26 -11.93 2.04
C ILE A 617 -41.66 -12.53 1.89
N ARG A 618 -42.71 -11.86 2.39
CA ARG A 618 -44.09 -12.32 2.20
C ARG A 618 -44.50 -12.35 0.72
N ASP A 619 -44.09 -11.34 -0.04
CA ASP A 619 -44.32 -11.27 -1.49
C ASP A 619 -43.61 -12.40 -2.23
N LEU A 620 -42.40 -12.77 -1.78
CA LEU A 620 -41.62 -13.87 -2.35
C LEU A 620 -42.22 -15.24 -2.01
N VAL A 621 -42.63 -15.45 -0.76
CA VAL A 621 -43.29 -16.69 -0.32
C VAL A 621 -44.59 -16.93 -1.07
N ALA A 622 -45.32 -15.87 -1.42
CA ALA A 622 -46.54 -15.99 -2.23
C ALA A 622 -46.28 -16.49 -3.67
N ARG A 623 -45.04 -16.43 -4.17
CA ARG A 623 -44.66 -16.77 -5.55
C ARG A 623 -43.78 -18.02 -5.66
N ALA A 624 -43.05 -18.37 -4.62
CA ALA A 624 -42.15 -19.52 -4.59
C ALA A 624 -42.82 -20.74 -3.94
N ARG A 625 -42.40 -21.95 -4.34
CA ARG A 625 -42.76 -23.18 -3.60
C ARG A 625 -42.20 -23.15 -2.19
N HIS A 626 -40.96 -22.69 -2.04
CA HIS A 626 -40.29 -22.61 -0.75
C HIS A 626 -39.23 -21.51 -0.73
N VAL A 627 -39.05 -20.88 0.42
CA VAL A 627 -38.03 -19.85 0.65
C VAL A 627 -37.11 -20.31 1.78
N ALA A 628 -35.84 -20.50 1.47
CA ALA A 628 -34.79 -20.64 2.47
C ALA A 628 -34.23 -19.25 2.79
N LEU A 629 -34.29 -18.83 4.05
CA LEU A 629 -33.88 -17.50 4.49
C LEU A 629 -32.69 -17.63 5.43
N GLU A 630 -31.52 -17.23 4.96
CA GLU A 630 -30.41 -16.98 5.86
C GLU A 630 -30.63 -15.62 6.56
N CYS A 631 -30.27 -15.52 7.83
CA CYS A 631 -30.31 -14.24 8.53
C CYS A 631 -29.16 -14.04 9.53
N ASN A 632 -28.94 -12.79 9.93
CA ASN A 632 -28.05 -12.48 11.04
C ASN A 632 -28.50 -13.20 12.32
N PRO A 633 -27.58 -13.75 13.16
CA PRO A 633 -27.98 -14.48 14.36
C PRO A 633 -28.88 -13.69 15.31
N LYS A 634 -28.68 -12.36 15.40
CA LYS A 634 -29.51 -11.48 16.23
C LYS A 634 -30.98 -11.42 15.78
N LEU A 635 -31.27 -11.75 14.52
CA LEU A 635 -32.62 -11.75 13.96
C LEU A 635 -33.25 -13.14 13.92
N GLY A 636 -32.53 -14.19 14.33
CA GLY A 636 -32.92 -15.60 14.14
C GLY A 636 -34.33 -15.92 14.62
N GLU A 637 -34.56 -15.78 15.93
CA GLU A 637 -35.86 -16.09 16.56
C GLU A 637 -36.98 -15.21 16.01
N LEU A 638 -36.70 -13.91 15.86
CA LEU A 638 -37.66 -12.94 15.33
C LEU A 638 -38.08 -13.27 13.90
N PHE A 639 -37.15 -13.60 13.01
CA PHE A 639 -37.42 -13.95 11.62
C PHE A 639 -38.09 -15.32 11.51
N ALA A 640 -37.65 -16.32 12.27
CA ALA A 640 -38.28 -17.64 12.29
C ALA A 640 -39.76 -17.55 12.65
N ARG A 641 -40.11 -16.72 13.64
CA ARG A 641 -41.49 -16.49 14.05
C ARG A 641 -42.29 -15.65 13.03
N SER A 642 -41.67 -14.62 12.47
CA SER A 642 -42.32 -13.69 11.54
C SER A 642 -42.56 -14.30 10.15
N PHE A 643 -41.69 -15.23 9.74
CA PHE A 643 -41.69 -15.89 8.44
C PHE A 643 -41.75 -17.41 8.60
N ALA A 644 -42.73 -17.91 9.35
CA ALA A 644 -42.89 -19.33 9.67
C ALA A 644 -43.04 -20.26 8.45
N GLN A 645 -43.33 -19.70 7.26
CA GLN A 645 -43.39 -20.43 5.99
C GLN A 645 -42.01 -20.63 5.34
N CYS A 646 -40.96 -20.01 5.87
CA CYS A 646 -39.58 -20.12 5.39
C CYS A 646 -38.78 -21.09 6.26
N THR A 647 -37.72 -21.66 5.69
CA THR A 647 -36.65 -22.26 6.50
C THR A 647 -35.66 -21.17 6.90
N VAL A 648 -35.73 -20.68 8.13
CA VAL A 648 -34.85 -19.61 8.63
C VAL A 648 -33.57 -20.20 9.23
N THR A 649 -32.40 -19.76 8.74
CA THR A 649 -31.08 -20.21 9.19
C THR A 649 -30.27 -19.03 9.75
N PRO A 650 -30.26 -18.82 11.07
CA PRO A 650 -29.45 -17.78 11.70
C PRO A 650 -27.98 -18.17 11.69
N ARG A 651 -27.12 -17.33 11.10
CA ARG A 651 -25.68 -17.61 11.05
C ARG A 651 -24.82 -16.35 10.93
N ALA A 652 -23.63 -16.42 11.50
CA ALA A 652 -22.61 -15.40 11.23
C ALA A 652 -22.21 -15.46 9.74
N ARG A 653 -22.03 -14.29 9.13
CA ARG A 653 -21.64 -14.19 7.73
C ARG A 653 -20.20 -14.67 7.56
N THR A 654 -20.02 -15.77 6.82
CA THR A 654 -18.71 -16.33 6.46
C THR A 654 -18.64 -16.61 4.97
N MET A 655 -17.43 -16.73 4.40
CA MET A 655 -17.24 -17.18 3.01
C MET A 655 -17.48 -18.69 2.81
N ALA A 656 -17.52 -19.47 3.90
CA ALA A 656 -17.84 -20.89 3.85
C ALA A 656 -19.33 -21.11 3.51
N ASN A 657 -19.58 -21.80 2.39
CA ASN A 657 -20.93 -22.01 1.85
C ASN A 657 -21.44 -23.45 1.98
N ASP A 658 -20.66 -24.39 2.52
CA ASP A 658 -21.01 -25.82 2.55
C ASP A 658 -22.34 -26.15 3.25
N TRP A 659 -22.77 -25.26 4.15
CA TRP A 659 -24.04 -25.40 4.85
C TRP A 659 -25.25 -25.46 3.90
N VAL A 660 -25.18 -24.82 2.72
CA VAL A 660 -26.29 -24.84 1.75
C VAL A 660 -26.50 -26.20 1.12
N ASN A 661 -25.52 -27.10 1.24
CA ASN A 661 -25.64 -28.48 0.77
C ASN A 661 -26.61 -29.29 1.64
N HIS A 662 -26.96 -28.80 2.83
CA HIS A 662 -27.90 -29.42 3.76
C HIS A 662 -29.29 -28.78 3.72
N LEU A 663 -29.51 -27.80 2.83
CA LEU A 663 -30.83 -27.18 2.68
C LEU A 663 -31.80 -28.13 1.98
N GLU A 664 -32.90 -28.43 2.67
CA GLU A 664 -34.01 -29.22 2.15
C GLU A 664 -35.32 -28.42 2.27
N PRO A 665 -36.04 -28.17 1.16
CA PRO A 665 -35.69 -28.51 -0.22
C PRO A 665 -34.48 -27.71 -0.74
N ARG A 666 -33.70 -28.33 -1.64
CA ARG A 666 -32.57 -27.67 -2.31
C ARG A 666 -33.04 -26.45 -3.12
N PRO A 667 -32.40 -25.27 -2.96
CA PRO A 667 -32.72 -24.09 -3.76
C PRO A 667 -32.50 -24.28 -5.27
N ASP A 668 -33.46 -23.82 -6.08
CA ASP A 668 -33.33 -23.67 -7.54
C ASP A 668 -32.61 -22.36 -7.89
N TYR A 669 -32.84 -21.30 -7.10
CA TYR A 669 -32.25 -19.98 -7.29
C TYR A 669 -31.70 -19.40 -5.97
N GLN A 670 -30.92 -18.34 -6.08
CA GLN A 670 -30.50 -17.48 -4.97
C GLN A 670 -30.77 -16.00 -5.26
N VAL A 671 -30.89 -15.19 -4.20
CA VAL A 671 -31.00 -13.73 -4.31
C VAL A 671 -30.46 -13.06 -3.03
N PRO A 672 -29.62 -12.01 -3.14
CA PRO A 672 -29.30 -11.16 -1.99
C PRO A 672 -30.53 -10.36 -1.57
N ILE A 673 -30.81 -10.26 -0.28
CA ILE A 673 -32.05 -9.65 0.24
C ILE A 673 -32.23 -8.19 -0.24
N GLY A 674 -31.13 -7.44 -0.40
CA GLY A 674 -31.17 -6.06 -0.90
C GLY A 674 -31.57 -5.90 -2.37
N SER A 675 -31.64 -6.99 -3.14
CA SER A 675 -32.09 -6.97 -4.55
C SER A 675 -33.58 -7.28 -4.69
N LEU A 676 -34.26 -7.79 -3.66
CA LEU A 676 -35.71 -8.04 -3.70
C LEU A 676 -36.55 -6.80 -4.07
N PRO A 677 -36.24 -5.57 -3.58
CA PRO A 677 -37.04 -4.40 -3.93
C PRO A 677 -37.09 -4.06 -5.42
N LEU A 678 -36.08 -4.45 -6.20
CA LEU A 678 -36.11 -4.30 -7.66
C LEU A 678 -37.32 -5.01 -8.29
N HIS A 679 -37.74 -6.12 -7.69
CA HIS A 679 -38.84 -6.96 -8.19
C HIS A 679 -40.19 -6.65 -7.54
N PHE A 680 -40.20 -6.03 -6.35
CA PHE A 680 -41.41 -5.89 -5.52
C PHE A 680 -41.73 -4.46 -5.10
N ARG A 681 -40.87 -3.47 -5.34
CA ARG A 681 -41.04 -2.07 -4.89
C ARG A 681 -40.86 -1.08 -6.05
N GLY A 682 -41.44 -1.40 -7.21
CA GLY A 682 -41.32 -0.61 -8.43
C GLY A 682 -42.15 0.68 -8.42
N ARG A 683 -43.26 0.69 -7.67
CA ARG A 683 -44.19 1.82 -7.54
C ARG A 683 -44.45 2.16 -6.08
N LEU A 684 -45.04 3.32 -5.83
CA LEU A 684 -45.27 3.82 -4.46
C LEU A 684 -46.28 2.96 -3.70
N GLU A 685 -47.28 2.42 -4.40
CA GLU A 685 -48.31 1.54 -3.88
C GLU A 685 -47.80 0.13 -3.55
N ASP A 686 -46.62 -0.26 -4.04
CA ASP A 686 -46.07 -1.59 -3.79
C ASP A 686 -45.36 -1.70 -2.43
N PHE A 687 -45.25 -0.60 -1.68
CA PHE A 687 -44.65 -0.59 -0.34
C PHE A 687 -45.64 -1.12 0.72
N PRO A 688 -45.13 -1.74 1.80
CA PRO A 688 -45.99 -2.40 2.79
C PRO A 688 -46.87 -1.41 3.55
N THR A 689 -48.14 -1.78 3.72
CA THR A 689 -49.11 -1.06 4.56
C THR A 689 -49.29 -1.69 5.94
N GLU A 690 -48.94 -2.97 6.09
CA GLU A 690 -49.12 -3.78 7.29
C GLU A 690 -47.78 -4.20 7.90
N PRO A 691 -47.72 -4.45 9.23
CA PRO A 691 -46.53 -4.98 9.87
C PRO A 691 -46.20 -6.38 9.36
N TYR A 692 -44.91 -6.69 9.30
CA TYR A 692 -44.40 -7.98 8.81
C TYR A 692 -43.50 -8.72 9.80
N LEU A 693 -43.13 -8.09 10.92
CA LEU A 693 -42.47 -8.75 12.04
C LEU A 693 -43.45 -9.00 13.18
N VAL A 694 -43.23 -10.10 13.90
CA VAL A 694 -44.06 -10.56 15.01
C VAL A 694 -43.17 -10.72 16.26
N PRO A 695 -43.41 -9.97 17.35
CA PRO A 695 -42.62 -10.10 18.58
C PRO A 695 -43.00 -11.37 19.35
N ASP A 696 -42.21 -11.75 20.36
CA ASP A 696 -42.63 -12.76 21.33
C ASP A 696 -43.63 -12.14 22.32
N GLU A 697 -44.88 -12.61 22.30
CA GLU A 697 -45.96 -12.07 23.13
C GLU A 697 -45.70 -12.20 24.64
N ARG A 698 -45.00 -13.26 25.08
CA ARG A 698 -44.68 -13.45 26.50
C ARG A 698 -43.66 -12.43 26.97
N LYS A 699 -42.64 -12.18 26.15
CA LYS A 699 -41.65 -11.11 26.43
C LYS A 699 -42.30 -9.74 26.42
N VAL A 700 -43.19 -9.46 25.46
CA VAL A 700 -43.96 -8.20 25.43
C VAL A 700 -44.76 -8.01 26.72
N ALA A 701 -45.47 -9.05 27.17
CA ALA A 701 -46.23 -9.00 28.42
C ALA A 701 -45.33 -8.75 29.64
N ALA A 702 -44.16 -9.39 29.70
CA ALA A 702 -43.17 -9.17 30.76
C ALA A 702 -42.65 -7.72 30.78
N TRP A 703 -42.32 -7.15 29.61
CA TRP A 703 -41.91 -5.76 29.51
C TRP A 703 -43.02 -4.79 29.90
N LYS A 704 -44.27 -5.03 29.47
CA LYS A 704 -45.42 -4.21 29.88
C LYS A 704 -45.58 -4.19 31.40
N ALA A 705 -45.49 -5.34 32.05
CA ALA A 705 -45.56 -5.43 33.51
C ALA A 705 -44.43 -4.65 34.20
N ARG A 706 -43.20 -4.77 33.69
CA ARG A 706 -42.03 -4.05 34.22
C ARG A 706 -42.13 -2.54 34.02
N LEU A 707 -42.56 -2.08 32.84
CA LEU A 707 -42.73 -0.67 32.53
C LEU A 707 -43.88 -0.05 33.32
N ALA A 708 -44.95 -0.80 33.61
CA ALA A 708 -46.04 -0.35 34.45
C ALA A 708 -45.58 -0.01 35.89
N ALA A 709 -44.55 -0.69 36.40
CA ALA A 709 -43.98 -0.42 37.72
C ALA A 709 -43.31 0.96 37.85
N LEU A 710 -43.04 1.65 36.73
CA LEU A 710 -42.56 3.04 36.74
C LEU A 710 -43.64 4.06 37.16
N GLY A 711 -44.91 3.65 37.21
CA GLY A 711 -46.05 4.51 37.54
C GLY A 711 -46.82 4.97 36.29
N PRO A 712 -47.80 5.89 36.46
CA PRO A 712 -48.65 6.33 35.36
C PRO A 712 -47.88 7.18 34.33
N GLY A 713 -48.45 7.29 33.14
CA GLY A 713 -47.94 8.12 32.05
C GLY A 713 -47.24 7.33 30.93
N PRO A 714 -47.14 7.90 29.71
CA PRO A 714 -46.60 7.20 28.54
C PRO A 714 -45.14 6.77 28.67
N LYS A 715 -44.80 5.64 28.03
CA LYS A 715 -43.47 5.02 28.00
C LYS A 715 -42.85 5.25 26.63
N ILE A 716 -41.84 6.11 26.58
CA ILE A 716 -41.22 6.60 25.36
C ILE A 716 -39.84 6.00 25.18
N GLY A 717 -39.66 5.17 24.17
CA GLY A 717 -38.33 4.66 23.78
C GLY A 717 -37.49 5.75 23.14
N LEU A 718 -36.19 5.79 23.43
CA LEU A 718 -35.30 6.85 22.97
C LEU A 718 -33.97 6.30 22.40
N SER A 719 -33.60 6.72 21.19
CA SER A 719 -32.25 6.57 20.63
C SER A 719 -31.83 7.86 19.91
N TRP A 720 -30.68 8.43 20.28
CA TRP A 720 -30.35 9.82 19.94
C TRP A 720 -29.08 9.99 19.12
N HIS A 721 -28.29 8.93 18.94
CA HIS A 721 -27.11 8.98 18.08
C HIS A 721 -26.88 7.65 17.36
N GLY A 722 -26.16 7.71 16.24
CA GLY A 722 -25.90 6.51 15.47
C GLY A 722 -24.88 6.69 14.34
N GLY A 723 -24.18 5.59 14.04
CA GLY A 723 -23.13 5.55 13.04
C GLY A 723 -21.77 6.04 13.51
N VAL A 724 -20.89 6.14 12.52
CA VAL A 724 -19.51 6.64 12.58
C VAL A 724 -19.36 7.85 11.65
N GLY A 725 -18.27 8.60 11.78
CA GLY A 725 -18.03 9.88 11.09
C GLY A 725 -18.34 9.84 9.59
N HIS A 726 -17.73 8.89 8.87
CA HIS A 726 -17.94 8.73 7.42
C HIS A 726 -19.36 8.28 7.03
N THR A 727 -20.18 7.80 7.98
CA THR A 727 -21.62 7.48 7.78
C THR A 727 -22.55 8.63 8.18
N GLY A 728 -22.00 9.81 8.47
CA GLY A 728 -22.76 11.01 8.81
C GLY A 728 -23.14 11.12 10.29
N LYS A 729 -22.38 10.53 11.22
CA LYS A 729 -22.60 10.60 12.68
C LYS A 729 -22.91 12.02 13.17
N ALA A 730 -22.07 13.00 12.82
CA ALA A 730 -22.25 14.41 13.21
C ALA A 730 -23.54 15.04 12.65
N ARG A 731 -23.98 14.57 11.48
CA ARG A 731 -25.16 15.11 10.80
C ARG A 731 -26.46 14.59 11.42
N ARG A 732 -26.48 13.37 11.97
CA ARG A 732 -27.69 12.66 12.41
C ARG A 732 -27.77 12.33 13.91
N SER A 733 -26.85 12.82 14.71
CA SER A 733 -26.78 12.53 16.14
C SER A 733 -27.03 13.81 16.96
N LEU A 734 -27.62 13.64 18.13
CA LEU A 734 -27.78 14.66 19.15
C LEU A 734 -27.04 14.24 20.43
N THR A 735 -26.91 15.15 21.38
CA THR A 735 -26.53 14.87 22.77
C THR A 735 -27.76 14.88 23.67
N LEU A 736 -27.68 14.27 24.86
CA LEU A 736 -28.76 14.35 25.84
C LEU A 736 -29.09 15.79 26.28
N GLU A 737 -28.08 16.68 26.33
CA GLU A 737 -28.32 18.09 26.67
C GLU A 737 -29.11 18.81 25.57
N GLN A 738 -28.85 18.52 24.29
CA GLN A 738 -29.68 19.03 23.20
C GLN A 738 -31.12 18.52 23.29
N LEU A 739 -31.33 17.27 23.75
CA LEU A 739 -32.65 16.66 23.92
C LEU A 739 -33.42 17.15 25.16
N ARG A 740 -32.80 17.93 26.04
CA ARG A 740 -33.39 18.43 27.28
C ARG A 740 -34.82 19.02 27.14
N PRO A 741 -35.18 19.78 26.09
CA PRO A 741 -36.55 20.28 25.94
C PRO A 741 -37.63 19.21 25.77
N VAL A 742 -37.24 18.02 25.28
CA VAL A 742 -38.11 16.83 25.12
C VAL A 742 -38.08 15.99 26.39
N LEU A 743 -36.90 15.79 26.99
CA LEU A 743 -36.72 14.93 28.17
C LEU A 743 -37.34 15.49 29.45
N ARG A 744 -37.73 16.77 29.46
CA ARG A 744 -38.38 17.45 30.58
C ARG A 744 -39.89 17.64 30.41
N ILE A 745 -40.52 16.92 29.48
CA ILE A 745 -41.98 16.92 29.38
C ILE A 745 -42.52 16.14 30.58
N ASP A 746 -43.31 16.82 31.41
CA ASP A 746 -43.87 16.24 32.63
C ASP A 746 -44.80 15.06 32.32
N GLY A 747 -44.71 14.00 33.12
CA GLY A 747 -45.58 12.82 33.01
C GLY A 747 -45.12 11.76 32.00
N LEU A 748 -44.01 11.97 31.27
CA LEU A 748 -43.43 10.96 30.38
C LEU A 748 -42.33 10.17 31.08
N HIS A 749 -42.22 8.88 30.74
CA HIS A 749 -41.09 8.03 31.13
C HIS A 749 -40.25 7.74 29.91
N PHE A 750 -38.96 8.09 29.94
CA PHE A 750 -38.04 7.82 28.84
C PHE A 750 -37.26 6.52 29.08
N ILE A 751 -37.25 5.64 28.08
CA ILE A 751 -36.59 4.33 28.11
C ILE A 751 -35.46 4.35 27.08
N ASN A 752 -34.25 4.00 27.52
CA ASN A 752 -33.09 3.92 26.65
C ASN A 752 -33.23 2.75 25.67
N LEU A 753 -33.06 3.03 24.37
CA LEU A 753 -32.94 2.07 23.28
C LEU A 753 -31.62 2.26 22.50
N GLN A 754 -30.70 3.07 23.02
CA GLN A 754 -29.40 3.32 22.43
C GLN A 754 -28.50 2.09 22.61
N TYR A 755 -27.99 1.57 21.49
CA TYR A 755 -27.24 0.30 21.43
C TYR A 755 -25.76 0.41 21.79
N THR A 756 -25.27 1.62 22.05
CA THR A 756 -23.89 1.91 22.44
C THR A 756 -23.80 2.04 23.96
N ASP A 757 -22.58 1.91 24.50
CA ASP A 757 -22.36 2.18 25.92
C ASP A 757 -22.60 3.66 26.23
N VAL A 758 -23.62 3.93 27.04
CA VAL A 758 -24.08 5.27 27.43
C VAL A 758 -24.23 5.42 28.95
N GLN A 759 -23.74 4.46 29.75
CA GLN A 759 -23.94 4.47 31.20
C GLN A 759 -23.42 5.76 31.85
N ALA A 760 -22.21 6.17 31.48
CA ALA A 760 -21.59 7.40 31.98
C ALA A 760 -22.37 8.64 31.51
N GLU A 761 -22.81 8.68 30.24
CA GLU A 761 -23.60 9.79 29.68
C GLU A 761 -24.94 9.94 30.41
N LEU A 762 -25.61 8.83 30.71
CA LEU A 762 -26.88 8.81 31.45
C LEU A 762 -26.70 9.25 32.92
N ALA A 763 -25.64 8.78 33.58
CA ALA A 763 -25.32 9.20 34.95
C ALA A 763 -25.03 10.70 35.03
N GLU A 764 -24.21 11.22 34.10
CA GLU A 764 -23.90 12.64 34.01
C GLU A 764 -25.14 13.49 33.74
N ALA A 765 -26.00 13.07 32.81
CA ALA A 765 -27.25 13.76 32.48
C ALA A 765 -28.19 13.83 33.70
N ARG A 766 -28.23 12.76 34.51
CA ARG A 766 -29.02 12.72 35.74
C ARG A 766 -28.47 13.68 36.79
N GLU A 767 -27.16 13.64 37.06
CA GLU A 767 -26.52 14.44 38.11
C GLU A 767 -26.52 15.94 37.77
N ARG A 768 -26.15 16.31 36.55
CA ARG A 768 -25.96 17.72 36.16
C ARG A 768 -27.25 18.39 35.70
N HIS A 769 -28.14 17.63 35.06
CA HIS A 769 -29.27 18.20 34.33
C HIS A 769 -30.63 17.68 34.82
N GLY A 770 -30.65 16.76 35.79
CA GLY A 770 -31.88 16.17 36.32
C GLY A 770 -32.64 15.34 35.28
N ILE A 771 -31.98 14.91 34.21
CA ILE A 771 -32.58 14.12 33.13
C ILE A 771 -32.54 12.64 33.54
N SER A 772 -33.70 11.99 33.59
CA SER A 772 -33.80 10.57 33.92
C SER A 772 -34.26 9.77 32.71
N VAL A 773 -33.43 8.82 32.27
CA VAL A 773 -33.77 7.84 31.22
C VAL A 773 -33.55 6.45 31.82
N HIS A 774 -34.59 5.63 31.85
CA HIS A 774 -34.54 4.28 32.37
C HIS A 774 -33.76 3.38 31.42
N HIS A 775 -32.86 2.57 31.94
CA HIS A 775 -32.01 1.74 31.10
C HIS A 775 -31.95 0.30 31.64
N TRP A 776 -32.09 -0.64 30.70
CA TRP A 776 -31.98 -2.07 30.91
C TRP A 776 -31.18 -2.64 29.75
N GLN A 777 -29.97 -3.11 30.04
CA GLN A 777 -29.04 -3.60 29.02
C GLN A 777 -29.62 -4.83 28.29
N GLU A 778 -30.30 -5.70 29.04
CA GLU A 778 -30.95 -6.89 28.51
C GLU A 778 -31.97 -6.59 27.40
N GLY A 779 -32.62 -5.42 27.44
CA GLY A 779 -33.59 -4.99 26.45
C GLY A 779 -33.00 -4.51 25.12
N ILE A 780 -31.67 -4.46 24.99
CA ILE A 780 -30.97 -3.85 23.85
C ILE A 780 -29.89 -4.80 23.25
N ASP A 781 -29.42 -5.78 24.01
CA ASP A 781 -28.35 -6.70 23.57
C ASP A 781 -28.76 -7.60 22.39
N ASP A 782 -30.04 -8.00 22.39
CA ASP A 782 -30.66 -8.91 21.42
C ASP A 782 -31.89 -8.28 20.76
N TYR A 783 -32.10 -8.56 19.47
CA TYR A 783 -33.17 -7.93 18.70
C TYR A 783 -34.55 -8.54 18.95
N ASP A 784 -34.62 -9.79 19.43
CA ASP A 784 -35.88 -10.39 19.85
C ASP A 784 -36.37 -9.74 21.16
N GLU A 785 -35.45 -9.49 22.09
CA GLU A 785 -35.73 -8.72 23.32
C GLU A 785 -36.06 -7.25 23.02
N THR A 786 -35.28 -6.62 22.12
CA THR A 786 -35.54 -5.24 21.70
C THR A 786 -36.89 -5.11 21.01
N ALA A 787 -37.28 -6.08 20.17
CA ALA A 787 -38.60 -6.11 19.54
C ALA A 787 -39.73 -6.17 20.58
N ALA A 788 -39.59 -7.02 21.59
CA ALA A 788 -40.56 -7.14 22.67
C ALA A 788 -40.67 -5.84 23.49
N LEU A 789 -39.53 -5.22 23.83
CA LEU A 789 -39.50 -3.94 24.53
C LEU A 789 -40.16 -2.84 23.69
N VAL A 790 -39.83 -2.73 22.40
CA VAL A 790 -40.42 -1.74 21.48
C VAL A 790 -41.95 -1.90 21.40
N CYS A 791 -42.47 -3.12 21.33
CA CYS A 791 -43.92 -3.37 21.33
C CYS A 791 -44.60 -3.13 22.70
N ALA A 792 -43.84 -3.01 23.79
CA ALA A 792 -44.34 -2.67 25.11
C ALA A 792 -44.37 -1.14 25.36
N LEU A 793 -43.75 -0.35 24.48
CA LEU A 793 -43.71 1.12 24.57
C LEU A 793 -44.90 1.77 23.85
N ASP A 794 -45.28 2.95 24.31
CA ASP A 794 -46.35 3.74 23.68
C ASP A 794 -45.87 4.42 22.40
N ARG A 795 -44.58 4.78 22.35
CA ARG A 795 -43.94 5.39 21.17
C ARG A 795 -42.42 5.29 21.23
N VAL A 796 -41.79 5.26 20.07
CA VAL A 796 -40.32 5.40 19.94
C VAL A 796 -39.97 6.76 19.33
N VAL A 797 -39.01 7.46 19.92
CA VAL A 797 -38.37 8.65 19.37
C VAL A 797 -36.92 8.29 19.05
N THR A 798 -36.54 8.40 17.78
CA THR A 798 -35.22 7.94 17.35
C THR A 798 -34.61 8.84 16.28
N VAL A 799 -33.29 8.83 16.15
CA VAL A 799 -32.60 9.28 14.95
C VAL A 799 -32.54 8.17 13.88
N CYS A 800 -31.91 8.43 12.74
CA CYS A 800 -31.80 7.50 11.62
C CYS A 800 -30.90 6.27 11.93
N THR A 801 -31.46 5.24 12.56
CA THR A 801 -30.80 3.96 12.93
C THR A 801 -31.63 2.74 12.51
N SER A 802 -31.10 1.53 12.74
CA SER A 802 -31.84 0.27 12.56
C SER A 802 -33.11 0.16 13.41
N LEU A 803 -33.19 0.90 14.52
CA LEU A 803 -34.35 0.90 15.41
C LEU A 803 -35.61 1.42 14.71
N VAL A 804 -35.46 2.35 13.75
CA VAL A 804 -36.57 2.81 12.91
C VAL A 804 -37.21 1.64 12.18
N HIS A 805 -36.36 0.81 11.57
CA HIS A 805 -36.80 -0.32 10.75
C HIS A 805 -37.44 -1.41 11.60
N LEU A 806 -36.86 -1.72 12.76
CA LEU A 806 -37.44 -2.68 13.71
C LEU A 806 -38.82 -2.22 14.19
N THR A 807 -38.93 -0.98 14.67
CA THR A 807 -40.18 -0.43 15.20
C THR A 807 -41.27 -0.38 14.14
N GLY A 808 -40.94 0.13 12.95
CA GLY A 808 -41.89 0.23 11.85
C GLY A 808 -42.35 -1.14 11.33
N ALA A 809 -41.44 -2.12 11.25
CA ALA A 809 -41.77 -3.47 10.78
C ALA A 809 -42.68 -4.25 11.75
N LEU A 810 -42.64 -3.91 13.04
CA LEU A 810 -43.55 -4.40 14.09
C LEU A 810 -44.88 -3.63 14.14
N GLY A 811 -45.03 -2.57 13.34
CA GLY A 811 -46.22 -1.70 13.35
C GLY A 811 -46.25 -0.72 14.52
N GLY A 812 -45.16 -0.59 15.28
CA GLY A 812 -45.05 0.33 16.40
C GLY A 812 -45.03 1.80 15.93
N PRO A 813 -45.61 2.73 16.70
CA PRO A 813 -45.55 4.16 16.38
C PRO A 813 -44.15 4.72 16.67
N ALA A 814 -43.57 5.42 15.70
CA ALA A 814 -42.27 6.07 15.87
C ALA A 814 -42.22 7.50 15.31
N ILE A 815 -41.42 8.35 15.95
CA ILE A 815 -41.04 9.67 15.47
C ILE A 815 -39.54 9.63 15.17
N VAL A 816 -39.17 9.87 13.92
CA VAL A 816 -37.79 9.88 13.47
C VAL A 816 -37.32 11.32 13.30
N MET A 817 -36.26 11.67 14.01
CA MET A 817 -35.53 12.93 13.86
C MET A 817 -34.57 12.80 12.67
N VAL A 818 -34.96 13.40 11.55
CA VAL A 818 -34.30 13.24 10.25
C VAL A 818 -33.40 14.44 9.98
N PRO A 819 -32.09 14.22 9.68
CA PRO A 819 -31.18 15.31 9.37
C PRO A 819 -31.48 15.93 8.00
N PHE A 820 -30.96 17.14 7.76
CA PHE A 820 -31.21 17.87 6.51
C PHE A 820 -30.84 17.06 5.24
N GLY A 821 -29.61 16.53 5.20
CA GLY A 821 -29.11 15.62 4.17
C GLY A 821 -29.40 14.15 4.48
N ALA A 822 -30.68 13.77 4.55
CA ALA A 822 -31.13 12.44 4.97
C ALA A 822 -30.67 11.31 4.04
N ASP A 823 -30.51 10.11 4.59
CA ASP A 823 -30.34 8.89 3.80
C ASP A 823 -31.57 8.63 2.90
N TRP A 824 -31.37 7.97 1.76
CA TRP A 824 -32.40 7.75 0.74
C TRP A 824 -33.63 6.99 1.28
N ARG A 825 -33.48 6.14 2.30
CA ARG A 825 -34.56 5.36 2.93
C ARG A 825 -35.66 6.25 3.54
N TYR A 826 -35.28 7.45 3.99
CA TYR A 826 -36.20 8.43 4.56
C TYR A 826 -36.80 9.36 3.50
N GLY A 827 -36.39 9.24 2.25
CA GLY A 827 -36.81 10.10 1.14
C GLY A 827 -36.34 11.55 1.25
N ALA A 828 -36.49 12.28 0.16
CA ALA A 828 -36.13 13.69 0.02
C ALA A 828 -37.04 14.66 0.81
N ALA A 829 -38.34 14.34 0.96
CA ALA A 829 -39.31 15.25 1.56
C ALA A 829 -40.51 14.47 2.13
N GLY A 830 -41.40 15.19 2.82
CA GLY A 830 -42.62 14.66 3.43
C GLY A 830 -42.41 14.11 4.84
N ASP A 831 -43.49 13.90 5.56
CA ASP A 831 -43.52 13.53 6.98
C ASP A 831 -43.79 12.03 7.22
N ARG A 832 -43.92 11.23 6.15
CA ARG A 832 -44.16 9.78 6.22
C ARG A 832 -43.06 8.98 5.54
N MET A 833 -42.77 7.81 6.09
CA MET A 833 -41.85 6.85 5.51
C MET A 833 -42.60 5.88 4.59
N LEU A 834 -42.06 5.60 3.40
CA LEU A 834 -42.70 4.68 2.44
C LEU A 834 -42.83 3.26 3.01
N TRP A 835 -41.80 2.80 3.73
CA TRP A 835 -41.76 1.45 4.28
C TRP A 835 -42.67 1.23 5.49
N TYR A 836 -43.06 2.28 6.22
CA TYR A 836 -43.72 2.13 7.51
C TYR A 836 -44.75 3.24 7.74
N PRO A 837 -46.05 2.95 7.56
CA PRO A 837 -47.11 3.94 7.77
C PRO A 837 -47.19 4.47 9.21
N SER A 838 -46.80 3.64 10.20
CA SER A 838 -46.76 3.98 11.63
C SER A 838 -45.63 4.95 12.01
N VAL A 839 -44.71 5.25 11.08
CA VAL A 839 -43.54 6.08 11.33
C VAL A 839 -43.76 7.49 10.79
N ARG A 840 -43.51 8.49 11.65
CA ARG A 840 -43.50 9.92 11.31
C ARG A 840 -42.08 10.44 11.23
N LEU A 841 -41.82 11.26 10.22
CA LEU A 841 -40.53 11.88 9.95
C LEU A 841 -40.60 13.36 10.31
N VAL A 842 -39.74 13.81 11.20
CA VAL A 842 -39.56 15.22 11.55
C VAL A 842 -38.19 15.65 11.06
N ARG A 843 -38.16 16.58 10.11
CA ARG A 843 -36.95 16.94 9.37
C ARG A 843 -36.36 18.26 9.84
N GLN A 844 -35.04 18.34 9.85
CA GLN A 844 -34.35 19.61 9.99
C GLN A 844 -34.72 20.57 8.85
N SER A 845 -34.95 21.83 9.22
CA SER A 845 -35.18 22.97 8.32
C SER A 845 -33.87 23.49 7.73
N ALA A 846 -32.76 23.37 8.48
CA ALA A 846 -31.41 23.72 8.05
C ALA A 846 -30.37 22.75 8.65
N ILE A 847 -29.19 22.69 8.03
CA ILE A 847 -28.11 21.79 8.46
C ILE A 847 -27.70 22.11 9.90
N GLY A 848 -27.80 21.12 10.79
CA GLY A 848 -27.37 21.25 12.19
C GLY A 848 -28.42 21.88 13.11
N GLU A 849 -29.49 22.47 12.56
CA GLU A 849 -30.56 23.10 13.33
C GLU A 849 -31.57 22.06 13.81
N TRP A 850 -31.44 21.63 15.06
CA TRP A 850 -32.32 20.64 15.69
C TRP A 850 -33.47 21.25 16.49
N SER A 851 -33.47 22.56 16.75
CA SER A 851 -34.48 23.24 17.58
C SER A 851 -35.91 23.03 17.08
N ASP A 852 -36.16 23.27 15.78
CA ASP A 852 -37.47 23.09 15.15
C ASP A 852 -37.94 21.62 15.16
N VAL A 853 -36.98 20.70 15.01
CA VAL A 853 -37.24 19.26 15.09
C VAL A 853 -37.70 18.90 16.49
N LEU A 854 -36.99 19.34 17.51
CA LEU A 854 -37.32 19.04 18.91
C LEU A 854 -38.64 19.69 19.34
N ALA A 855 -38.94 20.90 18.88
CA ALA A 855 -40.23 21.53 19.10
C ALA A 855 -41.38 20.71 18.50
N SER A 856 -41.18 20.16 17.29
CA SER A 856 -42.17 19.31 16.63
C SER A 856 -42.32 17.94 17.30
N VAL A 857 -41.21 17.32 17.71
CA VAL A 857 -41.22 16.08 18.52
C VAL A 857 -42.00 16.31 19.81
N LYS A 858 -41.76 17.41 20.51
CA LYS A 858 -42.49 17.77 21.74
C LYS A 858 -44.00 17.88 21.49
N ARG A 859 -44.44 18.57 20.43
CA ARG A 859 -45.87 18.64 20.08
C ARG A 859 -46.47 17.25 19.85
N LEU A 860 -45.80 16.42 19.04
CA LEU A 860 -46.27 15.07 18.73
C LEU A 860 -46.33 14.13 19.94
N LEU A 861 -45.52 14.37 20.98
CA LEU A 861 -45.55 13.60 22.23
C LEU A 861 -46.64 14.08 23.21
N VAL A 862 -47.08 15.33 23.12
CA VAL A 862 -48.12 15.90 23.99
C VAL A 862 -49.52 15.74 23.38
N GLU A 863 -49.63 15.74 22.05
CA GLU A 863 -50.89 15.57 21.31
C GLU A 863 -51.36 14.10 21.23
N ALA A 864 -50.51 13.16 21.64
CA ALA A 864 -50.75 11.71 21.59
C ALA A 864 -51.17 11.17 22.96
#